data_AF-A2DTX9-F1
#
_entry.id   AF-A2DTX9-F1
#
_cell.length_a   1.000
_cell.length_b   1.000
_cell.length_c   1.000
_cell.angle_alpha   90.00
_cell.angle_beta   90.00
_cell.angle_gamma   90.00
#
_symmetry.space_group_name_H-M   'P 1'
#
loop_
_entity.id
_entity.type
_entity.pdbx_description
1 polymer ?
#
loop_
_entity_poly.entity_id
_entity_poly.type
_entity_poly.pdbx_seq_one_letter_code
_entity_poly.pdbx_strand_id
1 'polypeptide(L)'
;MIIIILFIEYKDIPSDCYTDDGKTLREVKDSSPNLRISSKCEIIQENCFKELFSLEYFAFGVNPNLAVIGKDSFYYCSYLKTIDLSLCSKLTKISERAFYFCYNVAEIILPKGLLEIQNSAFNNVGYITSIIIPASVEIIGEYAFNGCNKLENVNFEEGSNLTFLEDGLFIDTNIISFRIPEKVINISGYAFSDAKLTNLTIDDKNKYLKFENNTVLSADKSVLFFICNKSETYEIPDYVRTLGDYLFFGSNLKSITIPESVISIGDFCFSSTKLISIIIPKSVKKIGNAVFAACQNLTNVTFQGSLEIGIGIFFWGGNLELVIFPNISMIVDSEIFISDMTPNFKMSFTHKTLFSFNSIQQIANISVSYLNEPNLIINTNCFVTNFDQTEIYEFWGYNYSEITIPKTVEIIGVSAFENSTINEIYLEEGSQLSVIQDCAFRNCSQLNSFNSSLANLRMIGYSAFKDCKNLNSMSFGYLNLVIYNNSFENCINLENVTNMTDIPNECFSGCTKLSTIGIMEGATYIGVRSFENCISLENIIIPSSVEKISEYAFINCNNLKSITFSETNSLSNISINSISGCESLKNISNFVSNNHKYKCIDNTIYYQNDTKLDLIYHLSHSIDDVLVIKCDVICQYSFNHSNNIVNISLSSESVSHIESYSFNDCKNLKYINFPLSVEIVSTFAFHECKSIRCPLVIENKAIDYIRMIIESGIPPKLLISCRVVHGTNKLQVIKRIYNKTQGIFWRYLSK
;
A
#
# COMPACT_ATOMS: atom_id res chain seq x y z
N MET A 1 -69.78 47.92 -11.89
CA MET A 1 -69.42 47.04 -13.02
C MET A 1 -69.64 45.62 -12.55
N ILE A 2 -70.56 44.90 -13.20
CA ILE A 2 -71.02 43.56 -12.81
C ILE A 2 -69.83 42.59 -12.94
N ILE A 3 -69.43 41.94 -11.84
CA ILE A 3 -68.45 40.85 -11.86
C ILE A 3 -69.18 39.63 -12.42
N ILE A 4 -68.95 39.33 -13.69
CA ILE A 4 -69.31 38.06 -14.30
C ILE A 4 -68.34 37.03 -13.71
N ILE A 5 -68.80 36.23 -12.75
CA ILE A 5 -68.09 35.00 -12.35
C ILE A 5 -68.31 34.00 -13.49
N LEU A 6 -67.31 33.87 -14.37
CA LEU A 6 -67.24 32.79 -15.35
C LEU A 6 -67.09 31.47 -14.56
N PHE A 7 -68.14 30.64 -14.55
CA PHE A 7 -68.03 29.27 -14.08
C PHE A 7 -67.15 28.47 -15.06
N ILE A 8 -66.00 27.97 -14.60
CA ILE A 8 -65.18 27.03 -15.35
C ILE A 8 -65.88 25.67 -15.32
N GLU A 9 -66.23 25.14 -16.48
CA GLU A 9 -66.77 23.78 -16.61
C GLU A 9 -65.61 22.78 -16.71
N TYR A 10 -65.59 21.79 -15.83
CA TYR A 10 -64.56 20.76 -15.77
C TYR A 10 -65.10 19.42 -16.25
N LYS A 11 -64.31 18.72 -17.08
CA LYS A 11 -64.58 17.35 -17.51
C LYS A 11 -63.97 16.36 -16.52
N ASP A 12 -64.77 15.43 -16.01
CA ASP A 12 -64.26 14.37 -15.13
C ASP A 12 -63.31 13.45 -15.91
N ILE A 13 -62.16 13.12 -15.33
CA ILE A 13 -61.18 12.21 -15.94
C ILE A 13 -61.79 10.80 -16.06
N PRO A 14 -61.66 10.13 -17.21
CA PRO A 14 -62.19 8.77 -17.43
C PRO A 14 -61.71 7.74 -16.40
N SER A 15 -62.57 6.78 -16.04
CA SER A 15 -62.27 5.77 -15.00
C SER A 15 -61.11 4.84 -15.37
N ASP A 16 -60.85 4.61 -16.65
CA ASP A 16 -59.75 3.81 -17.17
C ASP A 16 -58.36 4.46 -16.96
N CYS A 17 -58.31 5.77 -16.73
CA CYS A 17 -57.10 6.46 -16.30
C CYS A 17 -56.69 6.10 -14.86
N TYR A 18 -57.60 5.54 -14.05
CA TYR A 18 -57.35 5.14 -12.67
C TYR A 18 -57.07 3.64 -12.54
N THR A 19 -56.49 3.22 -11.42
CA THR A 19 -56.52 1.83 -10.95
C THR A 19 -57.95 1.37 -10.65
N ASP A 20 -58.18 0.05 -10.59
CA ASP A 20 -59.52 -0.52 -10.39
C ASP A 20 -60.20 -0.06 -9.09
N ASP A 21 -59.41 0.25 -8.05
CA ASP A 21 -59.90 0.81 -6.79
C ASP A 21 -60.13 2.33 -6.83
N GLY A 22 -59.75 3.01 -7.92
CA GLY A 22 -59.84 4.45 -8.13
C GLY A 22 -58.83 5.27 -7.34
N LYS A 23 -57.87 4.64 -6.64
CA LYS A 23 -56.94 5.32 -5.73
C LYS A 23 -55.73 5.93 -6.42
N THR A 24 -55.28 5.37 -7.53
CA THR A 24 -54.10 5.87 -8.25
C THR A 24 -54.51 6.30 -9.65
N LEU A 25 -54.20 7.56 -9.99
CA LEU A 25 -54.34 8.07 -11.34
C LEU A 25 -53.04 7.77 -12.12
N ARG A 26 -53.13 6.93 -13.15
CA ARG A 26 -51.98 6.36 -13.86
C ARG A 26 -51.47 7.26 -14.98
N GLU A 27 -52.35 7.63 -15.90
CA GLU A 27 -52.01 8.41 -17.09
C GLU A 27 -53.25 9.13 -17.62
N VAL A 28 -53.08 10.38 -18.05
CA VAL A 28 -54.16 11.21 -18.59
C VAL A 28 -53.75 11.72 -19.97
N LYS A 29 -54.45 11.25 -21.00
CA LYS A 29 -54.30 11.68 -22.40
C LYS A 29 -55.45 12.57 -22.88
N ASP A 30 -56.39 12.87 -21.99
CA ASP A 30 -57.55 13.71 -22.33
C ASP A 30 -57.09 15.14 -22.61
N SER A 31 -57.31 15.61 -23.84
CA SER A 31 -56.87 16.93 -24.27
C SER A 31 -57.84 18.06 -23.93
N SER A 32 -58.79 17.83 -23.02
CA SER A 32 -59.70 18.87 -22.55
C SER A 32 -58.95 19.86 -21.67
N PRO A 33 -59.21 21.17 -21.80
CA PRO A 33 -58.44 22.19 -21.09
C PRO A 33 -58.69 22.22 -19.58
N ASN A 34 -59.85 21.72 -19.14
CA ASN A 34 -60.27 21.75 -17.73
C ASN A 34 -60.61 20.32 -17.28
N LEU A 35 -59.77 19.71 -16.45
CA LEU A 35 -59.95 18.33 -16.00
C LEU A 35 -60.28 18.24 -14.50
N ARG A 36 -61.20 17.35 -14.13
CA ARG A 36 -61.51 17.06 -12.73
C ARG A 36 -61.00 15.68 -12.32
N ILE A 37 -60.13 15.69 -11.30
CA ILE A 37 -59.58 14.51 -10.66
C ILE A 37 -60.59 13.99 -9.62
N SER A 38 -60.89 12.69 -9.65
CA SER A 38 -61.76 12.01 -8.69
C SER A 38 -61.34 12.23 -7.24
N SER A 39 -62.29 12.44 -6.33
CA SER A 39 -62.01 12.57 -4.88
C SER A 39 -61.50 11.28 -4.23
N LYS A 40 -61.65 10.13 -4.91
CA LYS A 40 -61.05 8.85 -4.49
C LYS A 40 -59.55 8.76 -4.75
N CYS A 41 -59.01 9.62 -5.62
CA CYS A 41 -57.60 9.64 -5.96
C CYS A 41 -56.77 9.98 -4.72
N GLU A 42 -55.90 9.05 -4.32
CA GLU A 42 -54.90 9.18 -3.26
C GLU A 42 -53.52 9.50 -3.87
N ILE A 43 -53.22 9.02 -5.08
CA ILE A 43 -51.91 9.18 -5.72
C ILE A 43 -52.09 9.61 -7.18
N ILE A 44 -51.47 10.74 -7.55
CA ILE A 44 -51.18 11.03 -8.95
C ILE A 44 -49.84 10.38 -9.27
N GLN A 45 -49.81 9.38 -10.15
CA GLN A 45 -48.61 8.63 -10.47
C GLN A 45 -47.58 9.51 -11.21
N GLU A 46 -46.33 9.04 -11.26
CA GLU A 46 -45.30 9.67 -12.06
C GLU A 46 -45.71 9.84 -13.54
N ASN A 47 -45.28 10.94 -14.15
CA ASN A 47 -45.57 11.31 -15.55
C ASN A 47 -47.07 11.41 -15.95
N CYS A 48 -47.99 11.40 -14.98
CA CYS A 48 -49.43 11.23 -15.24
C CYS A 48 -50.04 12.21 -16.27
N PHE A 49 -49.73 13.50 -16.16
CA PHE A 49 -50.14 14.59 -17.05
C PHE A 49 -48.95 15.16 -17.84
N LYS A 50 -47.84 14.42 -17.93
CA LYS A 50 -46.60 14.93 -18.55
C LYS A 50 -46.87 15.41 -19.98
N GLU A 51 -46.36 16.61 -20.28
CA GLU A 51 -46.46 17.26 -21.59
C GLU A 51 -47.91 17.42 -22.08
N LEU A 52 -48.88 17.49 -21.15
CA LEU A 52 -50.27 17.75 -21.50
C LEU A 52 -50.49 19.24 -21.81
N PHE A 53 -50.06 19.66 -22.99
CA PHE A 53 -50.11 21.05 -23.49
C PHE A 53 -51.52 21.65 -23.59
N SER A 54 -52.55 20.85 -23.43
CA SER A 54 -53.93 21.33 -23.45
C SER A 54 -54.43 21.76 -22.07
N LEU A 55 -53.84 21.25 -20.99
CA LEU A 55 -54.33 21.46 -19.64
C LEU A 55 -54.13 22.92 -19.21
N GLU A 56 -55.22 23.65 -19.05
CA GLU A 56 -55.25 25.01 -18.52
C GLU A 56 -55.58 25.04 -17.03
N TYR A 57 -56.50 24.17 -16.59
CA TYR A 57 -56.95 24.06 -15.21
C TYR A 57 -57.20 22.60 -14.81
N PHE A 58 -56.87 22.25 -13.57
CA PHE A 58 -57.38 21.02 -12.95
C PHE A 58 -58.11 21.35 -11.65
N ALA A 59 -59.05 20.48 -11.28
CA ALA A 59 -59.78 20.56 -10.02
C ALA A 59 -59.95 19.17 -9.42
N PHE A 60 -60.43 19.10 -8.18
CA PHE A 60 -60.77 17.85 -7.52
C PHE A 60 -62.27 17.72 -7.27
N GLY A 61 -62.75 16.49 -7.19
CA GLY A 61 -64.05 16.19 -6.58
C GLY A 61 -64.11 16.64 -5.11
N VAL A 62 -65.32 16.77 -4.56
CA VAL A 62 -65.56 17.22 -3.18
C VAL A 62 -64.79 16.31 -2.18
N ASN A 63 -64.04 16.93 -1.27
CA ASN A 63 -63.20 16.28 -0.25
C ASN A 63 -62.15 15.31 -0.83
N PRO A 64 -61.13 15.79 -1.56
CA PRO A 64 -60.11 14.94 -2.17
C PRO A 64 -59.30 14.16 -1.13
N ASN A 65 -59.00 12.89 -1.43
CA ASN A 65 -58.13 12.02 -0.63
C ASN A 65 -56.65 12.07 -1.05
N LEU A 66 -56.27 13.00 -1.92
CA LEU A 66 -54.93 13.07 -2.49
C LEU A 66 -53.88 13.16 -1.38
N ALA A 67 -52.94 12.21 -1.40
CA ALA A 67 -51.83 12.09 -0.46
C ALA A 67 -50.47 12.40 -1.11
N VAL A 68 -50.30 12.09 -2.41
CA VAL A 68 -49.03 12.27 -3.12
C VAL A 68 -49.25 12.74 -4.56
N ILE A 69 -48.44 13.72 -4.98
CA ILE A 69 -48.24 14.09 -6.39
C ILE A 69 -46.90 13.49 -6.85
N GLY A 70 -46.94 12.60 -7.84
CA GLY A 70 -45.81 11.81 -8.31
C GLY A 70 -44.78 12.60 -9.12
N LYS A 71 -43.61 11.98 -9.31
CA LYS A 71 -42.46 12.55 -10.02
C LYS A 71 -42.84 12.90 -11.46
N ASP A 72 -42.41 14.06 -11.95
CA ASP A 72 -42.68 14.51 -13.32
C ASP A 72 -44.19 14.54 -13.70
N SER A 73 -45.11 14.50 -12.73
CA SER A 73 -46.54 14.24 -12.99
C SER A 73 -47.24 15.31 -13.82
N PHE A 74 -46.88 16.59 -13.70
CA PHE A 74 -47.33 17.70 -14.55
C PHE A 74 -46.16 18.32 -15.31
N TYR A 75 -45.07 17.57 -15.53
CA TYR A 75 -43.87 18.04 -16.22
C TYR A 75 -44.25 18.65 -17.58
N TYR A 76 -43.83 19.90 -17.81
CA TYR A 76 -44.04 20.62 -19.06
C TYR A 76 -45.53 20.84 -19.45
N CYS A 77 -46.44 20.91 -18.47
CA CYS A 77 -47.81 21.41 -18.67
C CYS A 77 -47.79 22.93 -18.88
N SER A 78 -47.30 23.38 -20.03
CA SER A 78 -46.94 24.79 -20.26
C SER A 78 -48.14 25.75 -20.33
N TYR A 79 -49.35 25.25 -20.55
CA TYR A 79 -50.59 26.06 -20.57
C TYR A 79 -51.31 26.12 -19.22
N LEU A 80 -50.86 25.37 -18.22
CA LEU A 80 -51.47 25.33 -16.89
C LEU A 80 -51.39 26.73 -16.26
N LYS A 81 -52.53 27.26 -15.79
CA LYS A 81 -52.64 28.64 -15.29
C LYS A 81 -52.60 28.73 -13.77
N THR A 82 -53.09 27.71 -13.07
CA THR A 82 -53.21 27.70 -11.61
C THR A 82 -52.92 26.31 -11.06
N ILE A 83 -52.26 26.26 -9.90
CA ILE A 83 -52.09 25.03 -9.11
C ILE A 83 -52.82 25.25 -7.78
N ASP A 84 -54.11 24.88 -7.73
CA ASP A 84 -54.91 24.96 -6.51
C ASP A 84 -54.99 23.58 -5.83
N LEU A 85 -54.26 23.45 -4.72
CA LEU A 85 -54.24 22.25 -3.87
C LEU A 85 -54.89 22.52 -2.50
N SER A 86 -55.60 23.64 -2.32
CA SER A 86 -56.14 24.09 -1.03
C SER A 86 -57.08 23.07 -0.37
N LEU A 87 -57.83 22.29 -1.16
CA LEU A 87 -58.76 21.27 -0.68
C LEU A 87 -58.07 19.94 -0.32
N CYS A 88 -56.81 19.74 -0.72
CA CYS A 88 -56.07 18.49 -0.56
C CYS A 88 -55.42 18.36 0.83
N SER A 89 -56.24 18.38 1.89
CA SER A 89 -55.76 18.35 3.29
C SER A 89 -54.93 17.12 3.68
N LYS A 90 -54.99 16.03 2.91
CA LYS A 90 -54.19 14.80 3.11
C LYS A 90 -52.89 14.78 2.30
N LEU A 91 -52.66 15.75 1.43
CA LEU A 91 -51.47 15.79 0.57
C LEU A 91 -50.26 16.10 1.43
N THR A 92 -49.36 15.12 1.57
CA THR A 92 -48.14 15.27 2.36
C THR A 92 -46.92 15.53 1.50
N LYS A 93 -46.94 15.15 0.21
CA LYS A 93 -45.75 15.20 -0.67
C LYS A 93 -46.06 15.63 -2.10
N ILE A 94 -45.30 16.62 -2.57
CA ILE A 94 -45.15 16.97 -3.99
C ILE A 94 -43.76 16.48 -4.43
N SER A 95 -43.71 15.51 -5.35
CA SER A 95 -42.47 14.81 -5.71
C SER A 95 -41.60 15.59 -6.69
N GLU A 96 -40.39 15.06 -6.93
CA GLU A 96 -39.36 15.63 -7.79
C GLU A 96 -39.94 16.05 -9.15
N ARG A 97 -39.66 17.29 -9.58
CA ARG A 97 -40.10 17.85 -10.87
C ARG A 97 -41.60 17.76 -11.17
N ALA A 98 -42.46 17.64 -10.14
CA ALA A 98 -43.91 17.46 -10.32
C ALA A 98 -44.55 18.51 -11.24
N PHE A 99 -44.20 19.80 -11.12
CA PHE A 99 -44.70 20.91 -11.95
C PHE A 99 -43.56 21.65 -12.67
N TYR A 100 -42.53 20.90 -13.07
CA TYR A 100 -41.36 21.43 -13.78
C TYR A 100 -41.76 22.02 -15.13
N PHE A 101 -41.26 23.22 -15.48
CA PHE A 101 -41.58 23.91 -16.74
C PHE A 101 -43.08 24.21 -16.96
N CYS A 102 -43.87 24.38 -15.89
CA CYS A 102 -45.23 24.89 -15.95
C CYS A 102 -45.25 26.42 -16.14
N TYR A 103 -44.82 26.87 -17.33
CA TYR A 103 -44.49 28.27 -17.58
C TYR A 103 -45.62 29.26 -17.33
N ASN A 104 -46.89 28.90 -17.58
CA ASN A 104 -48.04 29.82 -17.47
C ASN A 104 -48.70 29.89 -16.09
N VAL A 105 -48.19 29.16 -15.09
CA VAL A 105 -48.80 29.15 -13.76
C VAL A 105 -48.58 30.50 -13.07
N ALA A 106 -49.67 31.17 -12.74
CA ALA A 106 -49.70 32.48 -12.08
C ALA A 106 -50.00 32.41 -10.58
N GLU A 107 -50.60 31.31 -10.12
CA GLU A 107 -51.00 31.12 -8.72
C GLU A 107 -50.76 29.67 -8.28
N ILE A 108 -50.18 29.52 -7.09
CA ILE A 108 -49.99 28.24 -6.41
C ILE A 108 -50.58 28.36 -5.00
N ILE A 109 -51.53 27.49 -4.67
CA ILE A 109 -52.16 27.41 -3.35
C ILE A 109 -51.87 26.04 -2.75
N LEU A 110 -51.04 26.01 -1.71
CA LEU A 110 -50.60 24.78 -1.04
C LEU A 110 -51.55 24.42 0.13
N PRO A 111 -51.76 23.11 0.43
CA PRO A 111 -52.59 22.69 1.55
C PRO A 111 -51.84 22.72 2.89
N LYS A 112 -52.57 22.95 3.98
CA LYS A 112 -52.04 23.00 5.35
C LYS A 112 -51.40 21.70 5.88
N GLY A 113 -51.60 20.57 5.20
CA GLY A 113 -51.05 19.26 5.58
C GLY A 113 -49.76 18.89 4.86
N LEU A 114 -49.26 19.75 3.96
CA LEU A 114 -48.09 19.47 3.13
C LEU A 114 -46.82 19.43 3.97
N LEU A 115 -46.05 18.35 3.84
CA LEU A 115 -44.79 18.15 4.56
C LEU A 115 -43.58 18.37 3.65
N GLU A 116 -43.66 17.92 2.40
CA GLU A 116 -42.52 17.86 1.48
C GLU A 116 -42.83 18.49 0.11
N ILE A 117 -41.97 19.43 -0.29
CA ILE A 117 -41.82 19.90 -1.67
C ILE A 117 -40.46 19.40 -2.15
N GLN A 118 -40.42 18.40 -3.03
CA GLN A 118 -39.18 17.75 -3.42
C GLN A 118 -38.40 18.53 -4.50
N ASN A 119 -37.20 18.04 -4.83
CA ASN A 119 -36.25 18.69 -5.73
C ASN A 119 -36.91 19.14 -7.04
N SER A 120 -36.70 20.40 -7.40
CA SER A 120 -37.21 21.02 -8.62
C SER A 120 -38.74 20.94 -8.82
N ALA A 121 -39.53 20.72 -7.79
CA ALA A 121 -40.98 20.50 -7.91
C ALA A 121 -41.72 21.62 -8.66
N PHE A 122 -41.32 22.89 -8.50
CA PHE A 122 -41.91 24.07 -9.17
C PHE A 122 -40.87 24.84 -10.00
N ASN A 123 -39.83 24.16 -10.47
CA ASN A 123 -38.76 24.79 -11.21
C ASN A 123 -39.28 25.30 -12.59
N ASN A 124 -38.89 26.53 -12.94
CA ASN A 124 -39.32 27.29 -14.11
C ASN A 124 -40.84 27.49 -14.21
N VAL A 125 -41.50 27.75 -13.07
CA VAL A 125 -42.88 28.27 -13.05
C VAL A 125 -42.86 29.78 -13.33
N GLY A 126 -43.38 30.19 -14.48
CA GLY A 126 -43.00 31.46 -15.11
C GLY A 126 -43.80 32.71 -14.75
N TYR A 127 -45.04 32.61 -14.24
CA TYR A 127 -45.86 33.80 -13.90
C TYR A 127 -46.18 33.96 -12.42
N ILE A 128 -45.74 33.05 -11.56
CA ILE A 128 -45.96 33.17 -10.12
C ILE A 128 -45.22 34.39 -9.58
N THR A 129 -45.93 35.26 -8.85
CA THR A 129 -45.36 36.47 -8.23
C THR A 129 -45.16 36.32 -6.73
N SER A 130 -45.97 35.49 -6.09
CA SER A 130 -45.88 35.20 -4.66
C SER A 130 -46.32 33.79 -4.31
N ILE A 131 -45.78 33.24 -3.22
CA ILE A 131 -46.22 31.97 -2.66
C ILE A 131 -46.24 32.04 -1.13
N ILE A 132 -47.21 31.35 -0.53
CA ILE A 132 -47.29 31.11 0.91
C ILE A 132 -46.96 29.65 1.17
N ILE A 133 -45.91 29.39 1.94
CA ILE A 133 -45.49 28.06 2.36
C ILE A 133 -46.19 27.73 3.70
N PRO A 134 -46.98 26.64 3.76
CA PRO A 134 -47.64 26.21 4.99
C PRO A 134 -46.68 25.89 6.13
N ALA A 135 -47.10 26.12 7.37
CA ALA A 135 -46.24 25.90 8.54
C ALA A 135 -45.79 24.43 8.70
N SER A 136 -46.58 23.50 8.17
CA SER A 136 -46.31 22.06 8.20
C SER A 136 -45.14 21.62 7.32
N VAL A 137 -44.71 22.44 6.35
CA VAL A 137 -43.64 22.06 5.40
C VAL A 137 -42.31 21.94 6.15
N GLU A 138 -41.73 20.76 6.09
CA GLU A 138 -40.46 20.39 6.71
C GLU A 138 -39.31 20.43 5.70
N ILE A 139 -39.59 20.09 4.43
CA ILE A 139 -38.59 19.96 3.37
C ILE A 139 -39.02 20.76 2.15
N ILE A 140 -38.11 21.60 1.66
CA ILE A 140 -38.16 22.17 0.32
C ILE A 140 -36.84 21.84 -0.37
N GLY A 141 -36.89 20.92 -1.34
CA GLY A 141 -35.71 20.36 -2.00
C GLY A 141 -34.98 21.33 -2.92
N GLU A 142 -33.80 20.90 -3.36
CA GLU A 142 -32.91 21.66 -4.24
C GLU A 142 -33.64 22.16 -5.49
N TYR A 143 -33.35 23.40 -5.88
CA TYR A 143 -33.92 24.05 -7.06
C TYR A 143 -35.46 24.08 -7.13
N ALA A 144 -36.19 23.85 -6.03
CA ALA A 144 -37.65 23.71 -6.06
C ALA A 144 -38.37 24.89 -6.72
N PHE A 145 -37.87 26.12 -6.58
CA PHE A 145 -38.40 27.33 -7.21
C PHE A 145 -37.41 28.04 -8.14
N ASN A 146 -36.34 27.34 -8.57
CA ASN A 146 -35.37 27.86 -9.53
C ASN A 146 -36.06 28.28 -10.83
N GLY A 147 -35.65 29.39 -11.44
CA GLY A 147 -36.19 29.88 -12.71
C GLY A 147 -37.59 30.49 -12.62
N CYS A 148 -38.16 30.64 -11.42
CA CYS A 148 -39.42 31.35 -11.21
C CYS A 148 -39.22 32.87 -11.34
N ASN A 149 -38.98 33.33 -12.57
CA ASN A 149 -38.44 34.66 -12.87
C ASN A 149 -39.40 35.84 -12.60
N LYS A 150 -40.64 35.58 -12.18
CA LYS A 150 -41.59 36.58 -11.68
C LYS A 150 -41.78 36.55 -10.17
N LEU A 151 -41.23 35.55 -9.48
CA LEU A 151 -41.42 35.35 -8.04
C LEU A 151 -40.68 36.45 -7.27
N GLU A 152 -41.44 37.28 -6.58
CA GLU A 152 -40.93 38.43 -5.80
C GLU A 152 -41.05 38.18 -4.30
N ASN A 153 -42.06 37.42 -3.87
CA ASN A 153 -42.38 37.24 -2.45
C ASN A 153 -42.58 35.76 -2.07
N VAL A 154 -41.81 35.30 -1.09
CA VAL A 154 -41.99 33.97 -0.47
C VAL A 154 -42.26 34.19 1.00
N ASN A 155 -43.47 33.84 1.42
CA ASN A 155 -43.92 33.99 2.81
C ASN A 155 -44.10 32.61 3.44
N PHE A 156 -43.74 32.50 4.72
CA PHE A 156 -43.98 31.29 5.51
C PHE A 156 -45.08 31.57 6.53
N GLU A 157 -45.99 30.62 6.72
CA GLU A 157 -46.95 30.70 7.84
C GLU A 157 -46.22 30.68 9.19
N GLU A 158 -46.83 31.30 10.22
CA GLU A 158 -46.27 31.33 11.57
C GLU A 158 -46.09 29.90 12.12
N GLY A 159 -44.95 29.61 12.74
CA GLY A 159 -44.64 28.29 13.27
C GLY A 159 -44.00 27.33 12.26
N SER A 160 -43.41 27.85 11.17
CA SER A 160 -42.80 27.07 10.10
C SER A 160 -41.84 25.99 10.59
N ASN A 161 -42.03 24.76 10.07
CA ASN A 161 -41.19 23.60 10.36
C ASN A 161 -39.95 23.46 9.46
N LEU A 162 -39.73 24.37 8.52
CA LEU A 162 -38.62 24.27 7.58
C LEU A 162 -37.28 24.39 8.30
N THR A 163 -36.39 23.43 8.04
CA THR A 163 -35.07 23.36 8.70
C THR A 163 -33.91 23.78 7.81
N PHE A 164 -34.04 23.69 6.49
CA PHE A 164 -32.95 23.99 5.54
C PHE A 164 -33.44 24.83 4.37
N LEU A 165 -32.57 25.71 3.88
CA LEU A 165 -32.70 26.32 2.56
C LEU A 165 -31.65 25.69 1.64
N GLU A 166 -32.12 24.79 0.78
CA GLU A 166 -31.29 23.94 -0.08
C GLU A 166 -30.63 24.69 -1.24
N ASP A 167 -29.73 23.99 -1.94
CA ASP A 167 -29.00 24.50 -3.09
C ASP A 167 -29.94 24.99 -4.20
N GLY A 168 -29.64 26.19 -4.71
CA GLY A 168 -30.32 26.77 -5.86
C GLY A 168 -31.82 27.02 -5.71
N LEU A 169 -32.33 27.00 -4.48
CA LEU A 169 -33.76 27.02 -4.19
C LEU A 169 -34.53 28.16 -4.88
N PHE A 170 -33.95 29.37 -4.91
CA PHE A 170 -34.55 30.58 -5.46
C PHE A 170 -33.65 31.27 -6.50
N ILE A 171 -32.88 30.49 -7.26
CA ILE A 171 -32.09 31.02 -8.37
C ILE A 171 -33.00 31.55 -9.49
N ASP A 172 -32.56 32.61 -10.16
CA ASP A 172 -33.25 33.25 -11.28
C ASP A 172 -34.67 33.73 -10.93
N THR A 173 -34.89 34.11 -9.67
CA THR A 173 -36.11 34.77 -9.19
C THR A 173 -35.99 36.31 -9.19
N ASN A 174 -37.07 37.01 -8.83
CA ASN A 174 -37.08 38.46 -8.57
C ASN A 174 -37.18 38.78 -7.06
N ILE A 175 -36.78 37.85 -6.19
CA ILE A 175 -36.82 38.08 -4.74
C ILE A 175 -35.79 39.16 -4.37
N ILE A 176 -36.30 40.27 -3.83
CA ILE A 176 -35.48 41.41 -3.37
C ILE A 176 -35.29 41.36 -1.85
N SER A 177 -36.27 40.81 -1.13
CA SER A 177 -36.23 40.62 0.32
C SER A 177 -36.69 39.23 0.72
N PHE A 178 -36.00 38.64 1.70
CA PHE A 178 -36.36 37.34 2.23
C PHE A 178 -36.23 37.32 3.76
N ARG A 179 -37.16 36.64 4.44
CA ARG A 179 -37.13 36.45 5.88
C ARG A 179 -36.97 34.97 6.19
N ILE A 180 -35.83 34.61 6.77
CA ILE A 180 -35.48 33.24 7.13
C ILE A 180 -36.39 32.77 8.28
N PRO A 181 -37.11 31.63 8.14
CA PRO A 181 -38.03 31.13 9.17
C PRO A 181 -37.40 30.71 10.50
N GLU A 182 -38.25 30.54 11.52
CA GLU A 182 -37.87 30.28 12.92
C GLU A 182 -37.04 29.00 13.17
N LYS A 183 -37.19 27.95 12.35
CA LYS A 183 -36.52 26.66 12.56
C LYS A 183 -35.41 26.36 11.56
N VAL A 184 -35.11 27.28 10.63
CA VAL A 184 -34.02 27.08 9.68
C VAL A 184 -32.69 27.09 10.42
N ILE A 185 -31.92 26.01 10.25
CA ILE A 185 -30.63 25.79 10.92
C ILE A 185 -29.43 26.03 10.01
N ASN A 186 -29.62 25.94 8.69
CA ASN A 186 -28.58 26.10 7.68
C ASN A 186 -29.20 26.60 6.36
N ILE A 187 -28.41 27.35 5.61
CA ILE A 187 -28.73 27.94 4.32
C ILE A 187 -27.54 27.66 3.40
N SER A 188 -27.79 27.06 2.23
CA SER A 188 -26.78 26.92 1.19
C SER A 188 -26.25 28.29 0.76
N GLY A 189 -24.92 28.38 0.55
CA GLY A 189 -24.27 29.55 -0.06
C GLY A 189 -24.79 29.89 -1.46
N TYR A 190 -25.55 28.97 -2.08
CA TYR A 190 -26.16 29.06 -3.41
C TYR A 190 -27.69 29.03 -3.39
N ALA A 191 -28.35 29.21 -2.25
CA ALA A 191 -29.82 29.20 -2.17
C ALA A 191 -30.50 30.31 -3.00
N PHE A 192 -29.81 31.43 -3.26
CA PHE A 192 -30.34 32.62 -3.95
C PHE A 192 -29.41 33.08 -5.09
N SER A 193 -29.98 33.75 -6.09
CA SER A 193 -29.18 34.56 -7.04
C SER A 193 -28.79 35.89 -6.39
N ASP A 194 -27.52 36.03 -6.02
CA ASP A 194 -26.98 37.15 -5.23
C ASP A 194 -27.20 38.56 -5.84
N ALA A 195 -27.48 38.66 -7.14
CA ALA A 195 -27.51 39.95 -7.84
C ALA A 195 -28.70 40.86 -7.50
N LYS A 196 -29.79 40.34 -6.90
CA LYS A 196 -31.03 41.10 -6.64
C LYS A 196 -31.44 41.18 -5.16
N LEU A 197 -30.93 40.29 -4.30
CA LEU A 197 -31.30 40.24 -2.89
C LEU A 197 -30.63 41.39 -2.12
N THR A 198 -31.42 42.37 -1.69
CA THR A 198 -30.92 43.57 -0.99
C THR A 198 -31.26 43.57 0.51
N ASN A 199 -32.29 42.83 0.93
CA ASN A 199 -32.74 42.81 2.33
C ASN A 199 -33.00 41.38 2.81
N LEU A 200 -32.04 40.80 3.52
CA LEU A 200 -32.18 39.50 4.17
C LEU A 200 -32.37 39.70 5.67
N THR A 201 -33.39 39.07 6.25
CA THR A 201 -33.68 39.11 7.69
C THR A 201 -33.88 37.71 8.24
N ILE A 202 -33.78 37.55 9.56
CA ILE A 202 -34.02 36.30 10.26
C ILE A 202 -35.23 36.50 11.17
N ASP A 203 -36.09 35.48 11.29
CA ASP A 203 -37.18 35.48 12.28
C ASP A 203 -36.63 35.65 13.70
N ASP A 204 -37.23 36.55 14.49
CA ASP A 204 -36.81 36.82 15.88
C ASP A 204 -36.84 35.57 16.78
N LYS A 205 -37.65 34.55 16.43
CA LYS A 205 -37.72 33.26 17.13
C LYS A 205 -36.63 32.28 16.68
N ASN A 206 -35.88 32.57 15.61
CA ASN A 206 -34.78 31.71 15.15
C ASN A 206 -33.60 31.81 16.12
N LYS A 207 -33.23 30.66 16.70
CA LYS A 207 -32.15 30.53 17.68
C LYS A 207 -30.87 29.90 17.10
N TYR A 208 -30.86 29.57 15.82
CA TYR A 208 -29.83 28.77 15.16
C TYR A 208 -28.92 29.60 14.28
N LEU A 209 -29.42 30.71 13.74
CA LEU A 209 -28.73 31.56 12.79
C LEU A 209 -28.59 32.99 13.31
N LYS A 210 -27.57 33.67 12.80
CA LYS A 210 -27.32 35.08 13.08
C LYS A 210 -27.05 35.84 11.79
N PHE A 211 -27.63 37.02 11.67
CA PHE A 211 -27.38 37.92 10.54
C PHE A 211 -26.57 39.13 11.01
N GLU A 212 -25.36 39.29 10.49
CA GLU A 212 -24.48 40.42 10.78
C GLU A 212 -23.72 40.78 9.51
N ASN A 213 -23.51 42.08 9.23
CA ASN A 213 -22.69 42.55 8.11
C ASN A 213 -23.01 41.84 6.77
N ASN A 214 -24.29 41.79 6.40
CA ASN A 214 -24.78 41.15 5.15
C ASN A 214 -24.46 39.65 5.04
N THR A 215 -24.27 38.98 6.17
CA THR A 215 -23.81 37.60 6.22
C THR A 215 -24.71 36.78 7.14
N VAL A 216 -25.03 35.54 6.77
CA VAL A 216 -25.68 34.56 7.64
C VAL A 216 -24.61 33.63 8.23
N LEU A 217 -24.60 33.57 9.55
CA LEU A 217 -23.70 32.77 10.37
C LEU A 217 -24.51 31.78 11.22
N SER A 218 -23.86 30.74 11.73
CA SER A 218 -24.39 29.97 12.87
C SER A 218 -24.57 30.85 14.12
N ALA A 219 -25.40 30.42 15.07
CA ALA A 219 -25.66 31.17 16.30
C ALA A 219 -24.40 31.47 17.13
N ASP A 220 -23.45 30.53 17.14
CA ASP A 220 -22.12 30.67 17.77
C ASP A 220 -21.08 31.36 16.86
N LYS A 221 -21.48 31.73 15.64
CA LYS A 221 -20.68 32.34 14.57
C LYS A 221 -19.53 31.49 14.01
N SER A 222 -19.44 30.21 14.39
CA SER A 222 -18.36 29.34 13.95
C SER A 222 -18.46 28.95 12.46
N VAL A 223 -19.67 28.96 11.87
CA VAL A 223 -19.91 28.61 10.47
C VAL A 223 -20.45 29.82 9.69
N LEU A 224 -19.87 30.03 8.52
CA LEU A 224 -20.24 31.08 7.56
C LEU A 224 -21.05 30.46 6.42
N PHE A 225 -22.38 30.64 6.45
CA PHE A 225 -23.31 29.94 5.55
C PHE A 225 -23.59 30.71 4.25
N PHE A 226 -23.81 32.02 4.33
CA PHE A 226 -24.25 32.81 3.17
C PHE A 226 -23.77 34.26 3.27
N ILE A 227 -23.44 34.87 2.13
CA ILE A 227 -23.04 36.28 2.01
C ILE A 227 -23.89 36.95 0.94
N CYS A 228 -24.64 37.99 1.31
CA CYS A 228 -25.38 38.80 0.35
C CYS A 228 -24.42 39.70 -0.45
N ASN A 229 -24.73 39.94 -1.74
CA ASN A 229 -24.00 40.89 -2.59
C ASN A 229 -22.47 40.65 -2.63
N LYS A 230 -22.06 39.43 -2.92
CA LYS A 230 -20.64 39.00 -2.94
C LYS A 230 -19.79 39.94 -3.81
N SER A 231 -18.84 40.63 -3.18
CA SER A 231 -17.90 41.58 -3.79
C SER A 231 -16.66 40.90 -4.39
N GLU A 232 -15.78 41.68 -5.03
CA GLU A 232 -14.52 41.18 -5.58
C GLU A 232 -13.51 40.73 -4.50
N THR A 233 -13.71 41.15 -3.25
CA THR A 233 -12.92 40.75 -2.07
C THR A 233 -13.85 40.48 -0.89
N TYR A 234 -13.40 39.68 0.08
CA TYR A 234 -14.10 39.46 1.34
C TYR A 234 -13.09 39.20 2.47
N GLU A 235 -13.35 39.79 3.64
CA GLU A 235 -12.56 39.56 4.86
C GLU A 235 -13.30 38.57 5.76
N ILE A 236 -12.73 37.37 5.93
CA ILE A 236 -13.30 36.34 6.80
C ILE A 236 -13.00 36.72 8.26
N PRO A 237 -14.02 36.81 9.15
CA PRO A 237 -13.78 37.08 10.56
C PRO A 237 -12.95 35.98 11.25
N ASP A 238 -12.09 36.37 12.21
CA ASP A 238 -11.15 35.51 12.93
C ASP A 238 -11.79 34.49 13.90
N TYR A 239 -13.09 34.61 14.16
CA TYR A 239 -13.85 33.61 14.91
C TYR A 239 -14.40 32.49 14.01
N VAL A 240 -14.49 32.69 12.69
CA VAL A 240 -15.03 31.68 11.78
C VAL A 240 -14.10 30.47 11.73
N ARG A 241 -14.69 29.29 11.87
CA ARG A 241 -14.03 27.97 11.84
C ARG A 241 -14.34 27.20 10.56
N THR A 242 -15.52 27.39 9.98
CA THR A 242 -15.95 26.68 8.77
C THR A 242 -16.50 27.65 7.74
N LEU A 243 -15.98 27.56 6.52
CA LEU A 243 -16.61 28.15 5.35
C LEU A 243 -17.65 27.15 4.81
N GLY A 244 -18.91 27.57 4.72
CA GLY A 244 -20.00 26.69 4.31
C GLY A 244 -19.94 26.29 2.82
N ASP A 245 -20.78 25.32 2.47
CA ASP A 245 -20.90 24.84 1.09
C ASP A 245 -21.39 25.97 0.18
N TYR A 246 -20.84 26.02 -1.04
CA TYR A 246 -21.16 27.02 -2.06
C TYR A 246 -20.98 28.49 -1.66
N LEU A 247 -20.31 28.80 -0.55
CA LEU A 247 -20.28 30.13 0.05
C LEU A 247 -19.91 31.26 -0.93
N PHE A 248 -18.92 31.05 -1.80
CA PHE A 248 -18.50 31.99 -2.83
C PHE A 248 -18.82 31.52 -4.25
N PHE A 249 -19.67 30.51 -4.41
CA PHE A 249 -20.00 29.92 -5.72
C PHE A 249 -20.42 30.99 -6.73
N GLY A 250 -19.81 30.97 -7.92
CA GLY A 250 -20.16 31.86 -9.04
C GLY A 250 -19.90 33.35 -8.83
N SER A 251 -19.23 33.74 -7.74
CA SER A 251 -19.03 35.14 -7.39
C SER A 251 -17.89 35.81 -8.18
N ASN A 252 -17.87 37.15 -8.16
CA ASN A 252 -16.80 37.94 -8.78
C ASN A 252 -15.51 38.01 -7.93
N LEU A 253 -15.38 37.17 -6.89
CA LEU A 253 -14.25 37.16 -5.95
C LEU A 253 -12.93 36.95 -6.70
N LYS A 254 -11.99 37.91 -6.58
CA LYS A 254 -10.65 37.88 -7.20
C LYS A 254 -9.54 37.53 -6.21
N SER A 255 -9.73 37.87 -4.94
CA SER A 255 -8.80 37.52 -3.87
C SER A 255 -9.50 37.31 -2.53
N ILE A 256 -8.94 36.43 -1.72
CA ILE A 256 -9.39 36.17 -0.35
C ILE A 256 -8.20 35.77 0.51
N THR A 257 -8.22 36.19 1.78
CA THR A 257 -7.28 35.71 2.80
C THR A 257 -8.04 34.81 3.76
N ILE A 258 -7.61 33.55 3.87
CA ILE A 258 -8.18 32.59 4.83
C ILE A 258 -7.41 32.72 6.16
N PRO A 259 -8.05 33.12 7.27
CA PRO A 259 -7.38 33.22 8.56
C PRO A 259 -7.10 31.84 9.16
N GLU A 260 -6.10 31.77 10.05
CA GLU A 260 -5.70 30.54 10.78
C GLU A 260 -6.79 29.99 11.73
N SER A 261 -7.89 30.72 11.89
CA SER A 261 -9.07 30.25 12.59
C SER A 261 -9.85 29.19 11.80
N VAL A 262 -9.76 29.21 10.46
CA VAL A 262 -10.52 28.29 9.61
C VAL A 262 -9.91 26.89 9.66
N ILE A 263 -10.77 25.91 9.94
CA ILE A 263 -10.45 24.50 10.08
C ILE A 263 -11.00 23.70 8.89
N SER A 264 -12.14 24.11 8.33
CA SER A 264 -12.74 23.40 7.19
C SER A 264 -13.33 24.35 6.15
N ILE A 265 -13.28 23.90 4.89
CA ILE A 265 -13.86 24.57 3.72
C ILE A 265 -14.87 23.60 3.10
N GLY A 266 -16.12 24.04 2.96
CA GLY A 266 -17.22 23.25 2.42
C GLY A 266 -17.13 22.98 0.92
N ASP A 267 -18.02 22.11 0.45
CA ASP A 267 -18.11 21.68 -0.94
C ASP A 267 -18.42 22.88 -1.86
N PHE A 268 -17.79 22.92 -3.03
CA PHE A 268 -17.96 23.99 -4.04
C PHE A 268 -17.73 25.43 -3.53
N CYS A 269 -17.13 25.62 -2.35
CA CYS A 269 -17.05 26.91 -1.67
C CYS A 269 -16.51 28.03 -2.56
N PHE A 270 -15.49 27.78 -3.39
CA PHE A 270 -14.92 28.76 -4.31
C PHE A 270 -15.18 28.44 -5.79
N SER A 271 -16.08 27.50 -6.09
CA SER A 271 -16.31 27.06 -7.47
C SER A 271 -16.84 28.21 -8.32
N SER A 272 -16.40 28.27 -9.57
CA SER A 272 -16.79 29.29 -10.55
C SER A 272 -16.46 30.73 -10.12
N THR A 273 -15.46 30.93 -9.26
CA THR A 273 -14.98 32.27 -8.86
C THR A 273 -13.95 32.83 -9.84
N LYS A 274 -13.59 34.11 -9.67
CA LYS A 274 -12.55 34.80 -10.43
C LYS A 274 -11.20 34.85 -9.70
N LEU A 275 -10.99 33.98 -8.72
CA LEU A 275 -9.76 33.91 -7.93
C LEU A 275 -8.55 33.70 -8.85
N ILE A 276 -7.46 34.42 -8.58
CA ILE A 276 -6.20 34.29 -9.33
C ILE A 276 -5.24 33.34 -8.60
N SER A 277 -5.17 33.46 -7.28
CA SER A 277 -4.38 32.59 -6.42
C SER A 277 -5.02 32.45 -5.05
N ILE A 278 -4.68 31.35 -4.36
CA ILE A 278 -5.15 31.11 -2.99
C ILE A 278 -4.12 30.36 -2.17
N ILE A 279 -4.04 30.72 -0.88
CA ILE A 279 -3.23 30.03 0.12
C ILE A 279 -4.18 29.36 1.11
N ILE A 280 -4.04 28.05 1.27
CA ILE A 280 -4.75 27.25 2.25
C ILE A 280 -3.84 27.14 3.49
N PRO A 281 -4.19 27.81 4.60
CA PRO A 281 -3.34 27.84 5.78
C PRO A 281 -3.29 26.48 6.47
N LYS A 282 -2.24 26.26 7.26
CA LYS A 282 -1.99 24.99 7.97
C LYS A 282 -3.09 24.59 8.96
N SER A 283 -3.91 25.56 9.40
CA SER A 283 -5.07 25.34 10.26
C SER A 283 -6.16 24.52 9.58
N VAL A 284 -6.30 24.64 8.26
CA VAL A 284 -7.32 23.92 7.48
C VAL A 284 -6.96 22.45 7.46
N LYS A 285 -7.86 21.61 7.96
CA LYS A 285 -7.73 20.15 8.05
C LYS A 285 -8.57 19.42 7.01
N LYS A 286 -9.56 20.08 6.43
CA LYS A 286 -10.45 19.49 5.43
C LYS A 286 -10.89 20.52 4.40
N ILE A 287 -10.83 20.14 3.13
CA ILE A 287 -11.50 20.83 2.04
C ILE A 287 -12.51 19.89 1.38
N GLY A 288 -13.68 20.42 1.07
CA GLY A 288 -14.77 19.69 0.43
C GLY A 288 -14.50 19.31 -1.02
N ASN A 289 -15.52 18.74 -1.64
CA ASN A 289 -15.51 18.38 -3.05
C ASN A 289 -15.53 19.64 -3.94
N ALA A 290 -14.86 19.57 -5.10
CA ALA A 290 -14.98 20.56 -6.17
C ALA A 290 -14.77 22.03 -5.73
N VAL A 291 -13.97 22.27 -4.69
CA VAL A 291 -13.84 23.59 -4.04
C VAL A 291 -13.39 24.68 -5.02
N PHE A 292 -12.51 24.38 -5.97
CA PHE A 292 -12.04 25.30 -7.01
C PHE A 292 -12.50 24.91 -8.41
N ALA A 293 -13.60 24.15 -8.52
CA ALA A 293 -14.11 23.75 -9.82
C ALA A 293 -14.49 24.98 -10.66
N ALA A 294 -14.29 24.91 -11.98
CA ALA A 294 -14.57 25.96 -12.95
C ALA A 294 -13.94 27.34 -12.64
N CYS A 295 -12.90 27.40 -11.80
CA CYS A 295 -12.17 28.65 -11.51
C CYS A 295 -11.22 29.00 -12.66
N GLN A 296 -11.76 29.58 -13.74
CA GLN A 296 -11.02 29.85 -14.98
C GLN A 296 -9.85 30.84 -14.82
N ASN A 297 -9.75 31.59 -13.73
CA ASN A 297 -8.65 32.55 -13.52
C ASN A 297 -7.57 32.02 -12.56
N LEU A 298 -7.81 30.88 -11.92
CA LEU A 298 -6.96 30.38 -10.85
C LEU A 298 -5.69 29.77 -11.44
N THR A 299 -4.55 30.41 -11.18
CA THR A 299 -3.23 29.97 -11.69
C THR A 299 -2.40 29.28 -10.62
N ASN A 300 -2.58 29.66 -9.34
CA ASN A 300 -1.70 29.21 -8.26
C ASN A 300 -2.47 28.81 -7.00
N VAL A 301 -2.16 27.63 -6.46
CA VAL A 301 -2.71 27.14 -5.18
C VAL A 301 -1.56 26.69 -4.28
N THR A 302 -1.57 27.11 -3.02
CA THR A 302 -0.55 26.73 -2.04
C THR A 302 -1.20 26.10 -0.81
N PHE A 303 -0.78 24.89 -0.46
CA PHE A 303 -1.15 24.21 0.77
C PHE A 303 -0.04 24.37 1.81
N GLN A 304 -0.34 24.90 2.99
CA GLN A 304 0.66 25.12 4.06
C GLN A 304 0.69 24.01 5.13
N GLY A 305 -0.30 23.11 5.14
CA GLY A 305 -0.35 21.94 6.02
C GLY A 305 -0.95 20.74 5.31
N SER A 306 -0.83 19.56 5.94
CA SER A 306 -1.52 18.35 5.51
C SER A 306 -3.02 18.43 5.87
N LEU A 307 -3.88 17.98 4.95
CA LEU A 307 -5.33 18.05 5.07
C LEU A 307 -6.01 16.91 4.29
N GLU A 308 -7.28 16.65 4.61
CA GLU A 308 -8.17 15.82 3.80
C GLU A 308 -8.69 16.63 2.61
N ILE A 309 -8.64 16.03 1.42
CA ILE A 309 -9.04 16.65 0.16
C ILE A 309 -10.26 15.92 -0.40
N GLY A 310 -11.33 16.65 -0.69
CA GLY A 310 -12.51 16.13 -1.39
C GLY A 310 -12.27 15.92 -2.89
N ILE A 311 -13.19 15.22 -3.53
CA ILE A 311 -13.06 14.79 -4.93
C ILE A 311 -13.00 16.01 -5.87
N GLY A 312 -12.13 15.93 -6.88
CA GLY A 312 -12.22 16.82 -8.04
C GLY A 312 -12.04 18.30 -7.75
N ILE A 313 -11.20 18.68 -6.77
CA ILE A 313 -11.10 20.07 -6.31
C ILE A 313 -10.79 21.09 -7.42
N PHE A 314 -10.22 20.66 -8.55
CA PHE A 314 -9.86 21.51 -9.69
C PHE A 314 -10.67 21.22 -10.98
N PHE A 315 -11.80 20.52 -10.90
CA PHE A 315 -12.60 20.18 -12.09
C PHE A 315 -12.89 21.39 -12.98
N TRP A 316 -12.72 21.25 -14.29
CA TRP A 316 -13.01 22.33 -15.26
C TRP A 316 -12.23 23.65 -15.02
N GLY A 317 -11.23 23.68 -14.14
CA GLY A 317 -10.43 24.87 -13.77
C GLY A 317 -9.18 25.04 -14.63
N GLY A 318 -9.32 24.91 -15.95
CA GLY A 318 -8.25 24.62 -16.91
C GLY A 318 -7.13 25.65 -17.12
N ASN A 319 -6.91 26.60 -16.20
CA ASN A 319 -5.80 27.58 -16.26
C ASN A 319 -4.82 27.46 -15.07
N LEU A 320 -4.93 26.39 -14.27
CA LEU A 320 -4.01 26.13 -13.18
C LEU A 320 -2.59 25.88 -13.71
N GLU A 321 -1.62 26.60 -13.16
CA GLU A 321 -0.20 26.54 -13.56
C GLU A 321 0.66 25.89 -12.47
N LEU A 322 0.36 26.15 -11.19
CA LEU A 322 1.19 25.67 -10.08
C LEU A 322 0.38 25.30 -8.84
N VAL A 323 0.65 24.10 -8.33
CA VAL A 323 0.25 23.67 -6.98
C VAL A 323 1.49 23.47 -6.12
N ILE A 324 1.54 24.15 -4.98
CA ILE A 324 2.62 24.01 -3.99
C ILE A 324 2.11 23.18 -2.81
N PHE A 325 2.77 22.05 -2.57
CA PHE A 325 2.49 21.16 -1.45
C PHE A 325 3.21 21.61 -0.18
N PRO A 326 2.72 21.21 1.01
CA PRO A 326 3.26 21.69 2.27
C PRO A 326 4.66 21.11 2.54
N ASN A 327 5.38 21.73 3.47
CA ASN A 327 6.69 21.26 3.94
C ASN A 327 6.59 20.11 4.95
N ILE A 328 5.72 19.14 4.66
CA ILE A 328 5.48 17.92 5.42
C ILE A 328 4.87 16.87 4.48
N SER A 329 5.03 15.58 4.80
CA SER A 329 4.33 14.52 4.07
C SER A 329 2.81 14.68 4.13
N MET A 330 2.17 14.35 3.03
CA MET A 330 0.73 14.45 2.84
C MET A 330 0.23 13.24 2.04
N ILE A 331 -1.04 12.86 2.25
CA ILE A 331 -1.73 11.87 1.44
C ILE A 331 -2.87 12.60 0.73
N VAL A 332 -2.90 12.49 -0.59
CA VAL A 332 -4.01 12.93 -1.43
C VAL A 332 -4.86 11.69 -1.73
N ASP A 333 -5.76 11.38 -0.80
CA ASP A 333 -6.75 10.31 -0.93
C ASP A 333 -8.03 10.90 -1.54
N SER A 334 -7.92 11.31 -2.80
CA SER A 334 -8.97 11.98 -3.56
C SER A 334 -8.94 11.52 -4.99
N GLU A 335 -10.08 11.04 -5.48
CA GLU A 335 -10.24 10.83 -6.91
C GLU A 335 -10.12 12.17 -7.65
N ILE A 336 -9.45 12.13 -8.81
CA ILE A 336 -9.43 13.24 -9.76
C ILE A 336 -8.84 14.54 -9.17
N PHE A 337 -7.72 14.43 -8.46
CA PHE A 337 -6.99 15.61 -8.01
C PHE A 337 -6.42 16.40 -9.20
N ILE A 338 -5.80 15.70 -10.16
CA ILE A 338 -5.32 16.27 -11.43
C ILE A 338 -6.11 15.65 -12.59
N SER A 339 -6.89 16.47 -13.29
CA SER A 339 -7.54 16.16 -14.58
C SER A 339 -7.55 17.39 -15.47
N ASP A 340 -7.37 17.19 -16.78
CA ASP A 340 -7.52 18.22 -17.82
C ASP A 340 -6.78 19.53 -17.54
N MET A 341 -5.56 19.45 -16.97
CA MET A 341 -4.73 20.61 -16.66
C MET A 341 -3.98 21.13 -17.88
N THR A 342 -3.57 22.40 -17.83
CA THR A 342 -2.75 23.02 -18.88
C THR A 342 -1.44 22.25 -19.10
N PRO A 343 -0.86 22.29 -20.32
CA PRO A 343 0.44 21.66 -20.59
C PRO A 343 1.59 22.18 -19.72
N ASN A 344 1.49 23.43 -19.24
CA ASN A 344 2.51 24.07 -18.40
C ASN A 344 2.30 23.83 -16.90
N PHE A 345 1.26 23.07 -16.52
CA PHE A 345 0.96 22.75 -15.14
C PHE A 345 2.13 22.06 -14.44
N LYS A 346 2.41 22.49 -13.21
CA LYS A 346 3.46 21.97 -12.37
C LYS A 346 3.01 21.77 -10.92
N MET A 347 3.53 20.74 -10.27
CA MET A 347 3.44 20.57 -8.82
C MET A 347 4.80 20.70 -8.15
N SER A 348 4.86 21.33 -6.97
CA SER A 348 6.09 21.54 -6.22
C SER A 348 6.03 20.85 -4.86
N PHE A 349 7.04 20.03 -4.57
CA PHE A 349 7.13 19.18 -3.39
C PHE A 349 8.47 19.39 -2.68
N THR A 350 8.41 19.48 -1.35
CA THR A 350 9.59 19.45 -0.47
C THR A 350 9.67 18.17 0.35
N HIS A 351 8.59 17.39 0.38
CA HIS A 351 8.44 16.11 1.05
C HIS A 351 7.62 15.17 0.18
N LYS A 352 7.83 13.86 0.33
CA LYS A 352 7.06 12.83 -0.37
C LYS A 352 5.57 12.99 -0.06
N THR A 353 4.76 13.09 -1.11
CA THR A 353 3.29 13.10 -1.04
C THR A 353 2.77 11.87 -1.75
N LEU A 354 1.87 11.15 -1.11
CA LEU A 354 1.27 9.94 -1.69
C LEU A 354 -0.08 10.26 -2.32
N PHE A 355 -0.41 9.57 -3.41
CA PHE A 355 -1.62 9.76 -4.19
C PHE A 355 -2.38 8.44 -4.30
N SER A 356 -3.69 8.48 -4.04
CA SER A 356 -4.56 7.32 -4.24
C SER A 356 -4.71 6.97 -5.73
N PHE A 357 -5.22 5.77 -6.00
CA PHE A 357 -5.61 5.37 -7.36
C PHE A 357 -6.56 6.40 -7.99
N ASN A 358 -6.36 6.70 -9.28
CA ASN A 358 -7.11 7.74 -10.03
C ASN A 358 -6.98 9.19 -9.55
N SER A 359 -6.11 9.51 -8.58
CA SER A 359 -5.84 10.91 -8.21
C SER A 359 -5.17 11.70 -9.33
N ILE A 360 -4.29 11.05 -10.09
CA ILE A 360 -3.53 11.66 -11.19
C ILE A 360 -4.01 11.04 -12.50
N GLN A 361 -4.81 11.77 -13.27
CA GLN A 361 -5.39 11.29 -14.53
C GLN A 361 -4.62 11.72 -15.77
N GLN A 362 -3.56 12.52 -15.60
CA GLN A 362 -2.64 12.90 -16.67
C GLN A 362 -1.21 13.05 -16.14
N ILE A 363 -0.23 12.96 -17.04
CA ILE A 363 1.16 13.26 -16.71
C ILE A 363 1.26 14.74 -16.32
N ALA A 364 1.97 15.02 -15.22
CA ALA A 364 2.20 16.37 -14.74
C ALA A 364 3.70 16.60 -14.48
N ASN A 365 4.17 17.82 -14.77
CA ASN A 365 5.52 18.21 -14.41
C ASN A 365 5.60 18.41 -12.89
N ILE A 366 6.72 18.02 -12.29
CA ILE A 366 6.93 18.20 -10.85
C ILE A 366 8.30 18.80 -10.57
N SER A 367 8.46 19.42 -9.40
CA SER A 367 9.76 19.67 -8.79
C SER A 367 9.79 19.07 -7.39
N VAL A 368 10.82 18.26 -7.13
CA VAL A 368 11.01 17.57 -5.84
C VAL A 368 12.35 18.02 -5.27
N SER A 369 12.32 18.84 -4.22
CA SER A 369 13.52 19.55 -3.76
C SER A 369 14.63 18.65 -3.24
N TYR A 370 14.30 17.44 -2.78
CA TYR A 370 15.26 16.50 -2.20
C TYR A 370 15.83 15.50 -3.20
N LEU A 371 15.25 15.39 -4.41
CA LEU A 371 15.80 14.53 -5.47
C LEU A 371 16.88 15.23 -6.30
N ASN A 372 16.95 16.57 -6.27
CA ASN A 372 17.92 17.37 -7.05
C ASN A 372 17.92 17.11 -8.57
N GLU A 373 16.86 16.50 -9.12
CA GLU A 373 16.72 16.20 -10.54
C GLU A 373 15.84 17.24 -11.26
N PRO A 374 16.26 17.77 -12.43
CA PRO A 374 15.43 18.65 -13.24
C PRO A 374 14.43 17.85 -14.07
N ASN A 375 13.34 18.51 -14.50
CA ASN A 375 12.38 17.97 -15.46
C ASN A 375 11.75 16.63 -15.05
N LEU A 376 11.49 16.47 -13.75
CA LEU A 376 10.74 15.34 -13.25
C LEU A 376 9.27 15.45 -13.66
N ILE A 377 8.66 14.30 -13.88
CA ILE A 377 7.22 14.17 -14.07
C ILE A 377 6.66 13.15 -13.09
N ILE A 378 5.35 13.23 -12.85
CA ILE A 378 4.58 12.15 -12.24
C ILE A 378 3.56 11.66 -13.26
N ASN A 379 3.48 10.35 -13.47
CA ASN A 379 2.51 9.75 -14.39
C ASN A 379 1.26 9.24 -13.66
N THR A 380 0.33 8.66 -14.41
CA THR A 380 -0.97 8.18 -13.90
C THR A 380 -0.86 6.98 -12.96
N ASN A 381 0.28 6.29 -12.96
CA ASN A 381 0.60 5.22 -12.01
C ASN A 381 1.40 5.75 -10.80
N CYS A 382 1.48 7.07 -10.62
CA CYS A 382 2.22 7.72 -9.53
C CYS A 382 3.72 7.39 -9.52
N PHE A 383 4.32 7.10 -10.68
CA PHE A 383 5.78 7.02 -10.80
C PHE A 383 6.35 8.43 -10.97
N VAL A 384 7.29 8.79 -10.11
CA VAL A 384 8.17 9.95 -10.30
C VAL A 384 9.32 9.52 -11.20
N THR A 385 9.38 10.09 -12.39
CA THR A 385 10.36 9.72 -13.42
C THR A 385 11.04 10.95 -14.01
N ASN A 386 12.12 10.71 -14.75
CA ASN A 386 12.60 11.69 -15.72
C ASN A 386 11.57 11.89 -16.86
N PHE A 387 11.75 12.95 -17.64
CA PHE A 387 10.85 13.30 -18.76
C PHE A 387 10.66 12.15 -19.77
N ASP A 388 11.72 11.41 -20.07
CA ASP A 388 11.69 10.30 -21.04
C ASP A 388 11.09 9.00 -20.47
N GLN A 389 10.74 8.97 -19.17
CA GLN A 389 10.18 7.81 -18.46
C GLN A 389 11.08 6.56 -18.55
N THR A 390 12.40 6.75 -18.50
CA THR A 390 13.39 5.68 -18.53
C THR A 390 13.89 5.29 -17.14
N GLU A 391 13.74 6.18 -16.14
CA GLU A 391 14.14 5.91 -14.76
C GLU A 391 13.01 6.27 -13.79
N ILE A 392 12.67 5.34 -12.90
CA ILE A 392 11.77 5.59 -11.77
C ILE A 392 12.62 5.96 -10.55
N TYR A 393 12.46 7.20 -10.09
CA TYR A 393 13.15 7.68 -8.88
C TYR A 393 12.38 7.30 -7.62
N GLU A 394 11.07 7.50 -7.62
CA GLU A 394 10.20 7.15 -6.49
C GLU A 394 8.81 6.72 -6.97
N PHE A 395 8.18 5.80 -6.22
CA PHE A 395 6.78 5.45 -6.35
C PHE A 395 5.97 6.13 -5.25
N TRP A 396 4.97 6.91 -5.66
CA TRP A 396 4.14 7.76 -4.79
C TRP A 396 2.69 7.26 -4.69
N GLY A 397 2.42 6.00 -5.07
CA GLY A 397 1.09 5.43 -4.95
C GLY A 397 0.71 5.08 -3.50
N TYR A 398 -0.54 5.34 -3.14
CA TYR A 398 -1.19 4.96 -1.88
C TYR A 398 -2.36 4.02 -2.18
N ASN A 399 -2.49 2.93 -1.41
CA ASN A 399 -3.54 1.91 -1.59
C ASN A 399 -3.59 1.26 -2.99
N TYR A 400 -2.43 1.07 -3.62
CA TYR A 400 -2.32 0.27 -4.85
C TYR A 400 -2.12 -1.20 -4.50
N SER A 401 -2.97 -2.08 -5.05
CA SER A 401 -2.78 -3.54 -4.97
C SER A 401 -1.80 -4.03 -6.05
N GLU A 402 -1.88 -3.47 -7.25
CA GLU A 402 -1.08 -3.86 -8.40
C GLU A 402 -0.65 -2.65 -9.23
N ILE A 403 0.48 -2.78 -9.92
CA ILE A 403 0.99 -1.79 -10.88
C ILE A 403 1.67 -2.46 -12.06
N THR A 404 1.72 -1.75 -13.19
CA THR A 404 2.50 -2.12 -14.36
C THR A 404 3.60 -1.09 -14.60
N ILE A 405 4.85 -1.55 -14.63
CA ILE A 405 6.02 -0.75 -15.01
C ILE A 405 6.01 -0.57 -16.54
N PRO A 406 5.99 0.67 -17.06
CA PRO A 406 5.97 0.94 -18.49
C PRO A 406 7.19 0.38 -19.21
N LYS A 407 7.02 0.00 -20.48
CA LYS A 407 8.10 -0.63 -21.26
C LYS A 407 9.33 0.27 -21.46
N THR A 408 9.17 1.59 -21.37
CA THR A 408 10.23 2.58 -21.52
C THR A 408 11.20 2.58 -20.34
N VAL A 409 10.79 2.05 -19.19
CA VAL A 409 11.62 2.06 -17.97
C VAL A 409 12.78 1.10 -18.14
N GLU A 410 13.98 1.64 -18.04
CA GLU A 410 15.26 0.93 -18.08
C GLU A 410 15.84 0.72 -16.68
N ILE A 411 15.55 1.65 -15.75
CA ILE A 411 16.13 1.71 -14.41
C ILE A 411 15.03 1.90 -13.36
N ILE A 412 15.05 1.06 -12.33
CA ILE A 412 14.37 1.32 -11.06
C ILE A 412 15.42 1.84 -10.09
N GLY A 413 15.28 3.10 -9.68
CA GLY A 413 16.26 3.85 -8.91
C GLY A 413 16.41 3.39 -7.46
N VAL A 414 17.43 3.95 -6.79
CA VAL A 414 17.70 3.68 -5.38
C VAL A 414 16.47 3.96 -4.53
N SER A 415 16.06 2.99 -3.70
CA SER A 415 14.90 3.10 -2.79
C SER A 415 13.57 3.49 -3.46
N ALA A 416 13.42 3.33 -4.79
CA ALA A 416 12.27 3.84 -5.53
C ALA A 416 10.91 3.34 -4.98
N PHE A 417 10.83 2.09 -4.56
CA PHE A 417 9.66 1.46 -3.97
C PHE A 417 9.83 1.14 -2.49
N GLU A 418 10.86 1.66 -1.81
CA GLU A 418 11.17 1.28 -0.44
C GLU A 418 9.96 1.47 0.50
N ASN A 419 9.66 0.45 1.31
CA ASN A 419 8.51 0.38 2.22
C ASN A 419 7.12 0.45 1.54
N SER A 420 7.07 0.26 0.21
CA SER A 420 5.79 0.20 -0.51
C SER A 420 4.95 -0.99 -0.04
N THR A 421 3.64 -0.80 -0.04
CA THR A 421 2.63 -1.81 0.31
C THR A 421 2.08 -2.54 -0.91
N ILE A 422 2.69 -2.37 -2.08
CA ILE A 422 2.29 -3.00 -3.33
C ILE A 422 2.36 -4.53 -3.26
N ASN A 423 1.34 -5.21 -3.77
CA ASN A 423 1.29 -6.68 -3.76
C ASN A 423 1.90 -7.29 -5.02
N GLU A 424 1.61 -6.69 -6.18
CA GLU A 424 1.96 -7.24 -7.47
C GLU A 424 2.54 -6.18 -8.39
N ILE A 425 3.67 -6.53 -9.03
CA ILE A 425 4.32 -5.68 -10.01
C ILE A 425 4.46 -6.46 -11.32
N TYR A 426 3.89 -5.87 -12.37
CA TYR A 426 3.95 -6.36 -13.73
C TYR A 426 4.91 -5.51 -14.56
N LEU A 427 5.53 -6.11 -15.57
CA LEU A 427 6.28 -5.39 -16.60
C LEU A 427 5.44 -5.37 -17.89
N GLU A 428 5.32 -4.21 -18.53
CA GLU A 428 4.65 -4.11 -19.84
C GLU A 428 5.39 -4.97 -20.89
N GLU A 429 4.65 -5.51 -21.87
CA GLU A 429 5.22 -6.27 -22.98
C GLU A 429 6.31 -5.46 -23.72
N GLY A 430 7.47 -6.09 -23.94
CA GLY A 430 8.63 -5.42 -24.54
C GLY A 430 9.42 -4.53 -23.57
N SER A 431 9.31 -4.77 -22.26
CA SER A 431 10.05 -4.04 -21.23
C SER A 431 11.56 -3.94 -21.49
N GLN A 432 12.10 -2.74 -21.31
CA GLN A 432 13.53 -2.43 -21.40
C GLN A 432 14.24 -2.47 -20.05
N LEU A 433 13.57 -2.92 -18.98
CA LEU A 433 14.11 -2.91 -17.62
C LEU A 433 15.41 -3.71 -17.57
N SER A 434 16.51 -3.01 -17.27
CA SER A 434 17.86 -3.55 -17.29
C SER A 434 18.57 -3.43 -15.94
N VAL A 435 18.13 -2.50 -15.08
CA VAL A 435 18.75 -2.24 -13.78
C VAL A 435 17.71 -2.07 -12.70
N ILE A 436 17.89 -2.78 -11.59
CA ILE A 436 17.25 -2.51 -10.31
C ILE A 436 18.36 -2.07 -9.34
N GLN A 437 18.34 -0.83 -8.88
CA GLN A 437 19.38 -0.27 -8.03
C GLN A 437 19.21 -0.65 -6.55
N ASP A 438 20.12 -0.13 -5.72
CA ASP A 438 20.20 -0.44 -4.30
C ASP A 438 18.90 -0.13 -3.57
N CYS A 439 18.47 -1.04 -2.70
CA CYS A 439 17.30 -0.89 -1.83
C CYS A 439 15.98 -0.59 -2.56
N ALA A 440 15.91 -0.74 -3.89
CA ALA A 440 14.77 -0.36 -4.72
C ALA A 440 13.43 -0.85 -4.17
N PHE A 441 13.37 -2.09 -3.69
CA PHE A 441 12.20 -2.73 -3.09
C PHE A 441 12.42 -3.14 -1.62
N ARG A 442 13.36 -2.52 -0.92
CA ARG A 442 13.64 -2.89 0.48
C ARG A 442 12.37 -2.70 1.33
N ASN A 443 12.06 -3.70 2.15
CA ASN A 443 10.90 -3.76 3.02
C ASN A 443 9.53 -3.66 2.30
N CYS A 444 9.46 -4.05 1.02
CA CYS A 444 8.19 -4.28 0.31
C CYS A 444 7.55 -5.60 0.75
N SER A 445 7.16 -5.68 2.03
CA SER A 445 6.77 -6.95 2.68
C SER A 445 5.54 -7.63 2.08
N GLN A 446 4.66 -6.88 1.39
CA GLN A 446 3.45 -7.39 0.73
C GLN A 446 3.69 -7.85 -0.72
N LEU A 447 4.87 -7.56 -1.30
CA LEU A 447 5.19 -7.93 -2.67
C LEU A 447 5.25 -9.46 -2.80
N ASN A 448 4.24 -10.03 -3.44
CA ASN A 448 4.09 -11.47 -3.64
C ASN A 448 4.80 -11.94 -4.91
N SER A 449 4.73 -11.15 -5.97
CA SER A 449 5.24 -11.51 -7.29
C SER A 449 5.88 -10.34 -8.02
N PHE A 450 7.02 -10.62 -8.64
CA PHE A 450 7.70 -9.77 -9.61
C PHE A 450 7.91 -10.61 -10.90
N ASN A 451 6.96 -10.54 -11.83
CA ASN A 451 6.76 -11.45 -12.97
C ASN A 451 7.61 -11.05 -14.22
N SER A 452 8.03 -11.92 -15.18
CA SER A 452 8.44 -13.35 -15.19
C SER A 452 9.35 -13.72 -16.39
N SER A 453 10.02 -12.76 -17.03
CA SER A 453 11.16 -13.03 -17.92
C SER A 453 12.05 -11.80 -17.90
N LEU A 454 12.90 -11.74 -16.87
CA LEU A 454 13.91 -10.70 -16.68
C LEU A 454 15.07 -10.91 -17.69
N ALA A 455 14.74 -11.04 -18.97
CA ALA A 455 15.67 -11.37 -20.05
C ALA A 455 16.66 -10.23 -20.33
N ASN A 456 16.23 -8.99 -20.09
CA ASN A 456 17.05 -7.79 -20.25
C ASN A 456 17.69 -7.33 -18.93
N LEU A 457 17.34 -7.93 -17.79
CA LEU A 457 17.84 -7.50 -16.50
C LEU A 457 19.32 -7.87 -16.35
N ARG A 458 20.16 -6.85 -16.18
CA ARG A 458 21.62 -6.97 -16.09
C ARG A 458 22.12 -6.82 -14.66
N MET A 459 21.39 -6.10 -13.82
CA MET A 459 21.85 -5.78 -12.46
C MET A 459 20.72 -5.74 -11.44
N ILE A 460 20.95 -6.33 -10.27
CA ILE A 460 20.18 -6.16 -9.03
C ILE A 460 21.12 -5.66 -7.94
N GLY A 461 20.87 -4.45 -7.43
CA GLY A 461 21.69 -3.73 -6.46
C GLY A 461 21.65 -4.32 -5.04
N TYR A 462 22.44 -3.70 -4.16
CA TYR A 462 22.56 -4.07 -2.75
C TYR A 462 21.21 -3.97 -2.05
N SER A 463 20.84 -5.00 -1.28
CA SER A 463 19.57 -5.01 -0.53
C SER A 463 18.31 -4.72 -1.36
N ALA A 464 18.36 -4.89 -2.68
CA ALA A 464 17.28 -4.45 -3.58
C ALA A 464 15.90 -5.03 -3.22
N PHE A 465 15.82 -6.30 -2.83
CA PHE A 465 14.61 -6.98 -2.38
C PHE A 465 14.70 -7.43 -0.91
N LYS A 466 15.58 -6.82 -0.11
CA LYS A 466 15.72 -7.16 1.31
C LYS A 466 14.39 -6.96 2.04
N ASP A 467 14.00 -7.91 2.88
CA ASP A 467 12.75 -7.93 3.65
C ASP A 467 11.46 -7.96 2.79
N CYS A 468 11.53 -8.38 1.52
CA CYS A 468 10.37 -8.72 0.68
C CYS A 468 9.74 -10.06 1.13
N LYS A 469 9.12 -10.05 2.31
CA LYS A 469 8.71 -11.26 3.04
C LYS A 469 7.73 -12.18 2.29
N ASN A 470 6.87 -11.65 1.43
CA ASN A 470 5.91 -12.46 0.68
C ASN A 470 6.40 -12.91 -0.70
N LEU A 471 7.57 -12.46 -1.13
CA LEU A 471 8.11 -12.81 -2.45
C LEU A 471 8.32 -14.32 -2.53
N ASN A 472 7.62 -15.00 -3.42
CA ASN A 472 7.57 -16.47 -3.43
C ASN A 472 8.63 -17.12 -4.33
N SER A 473 8.99 -16.47 -5.43
CA SER A 473 9.86 -17.03 -6.47
C SER A 473 10.47 -15.92 -7.32
N MET A 474 11.67 -16.17 -7.82
CA MET A 474 12.37 -15.30 -8.77
C MET A 474 13.05 -16.16 -9.82
N SER A 475 12.92 -15.79 -11.10
CA SER A 475 13.59 -16.46 -12.21
C SER A 475 14.23 -15.45 -13.15
N PHE A 476 15.52 -15.65 -13.42
CA PHE A 476 16.32 -14.75 -14.24
C PHE A 476 16.54 -15.34 -15.63
N GLY A 477 16.28 -14.54 -16.67
CA GLY A 477 16.47 -14.95 -18.07
C GLY A 477 17.84 -14.60 -18.63
N TYR A 478 18.52 -13.60 -18.05
CA TYR A 478 19.81 -13.14 -18.51
C TYR A 478 20.96 -13.95 -17.88
N LEU A 479 21.78 -14.58 -18.73
CA LEU A 479 22.85 -15.48 -18.28
C LEU A 479 23.98 -14.79 -17.50
N ASN A 480 24.17 -13.48 -17.67
CA ASN A 480 25.24 -12.71 -17.01
C ASN A 480 24.69 -11.68 -16.02
N LEU A 481 23.57 -11.98 -15.37
CA LEU A 481 22.98 -11.10 -14.36
C LEU A 481 23.96 -10.91 -13.20
N VAL A 482 24.21 -9.65 -12.85
CA VAL A 482 24.99 -9.27 -11.66
C VAL A 482 24.03 -9.01 -10.51
N ILE A 483 24.21 -9.74 -9.41
CA ILE A 483 23.45 -9.55 -8.18
C ILE A 483 24.44 -9.11 -7.10
N TYR A 484 24.08 -8.12 -6.31
CA TYR A 484 24.92 -7.60 -5.24
C TYR A 484 24.57 -8.21 -3.87
N ASN A 485 25.29 -7.82 -2.82
CA ASN A 485 25.13 -8.41 -1.50
C ASN A 485 23.75 -8.11 -0.91
N ASN A 486 23.24 -9.06 -0.11
CA ASN A 486 21.99 -8.93 0.64
C ASN A 486 20.73 -8.69 -0.21
N SER A 487 20.79 -8.86 -1.54
CA SER A 487 19.68 -8.48 -2.43
C SER A 487 18.36 -9.18 -2.09
N PHE A 488 18.36 -10.39 -1.54
CA PHE A 488 17.16 -11.13 -1.14
C PHE A 488 17.17 -11.52 0.35
N GLU A 489 17.93 -10.81 1.19
CA GLU A 489 17.99 -11.10 2.63
C GLU A 489 16.58 -11.01 3.25
N ASN A 490 16.24 -11.96 4.12
CA ASN A 490 14.96 -12.07 4.83
C ASN A 490 13.71 -12.15 3.92
N CYS A 491 13.87 -12.62 2.67
CA CYS A 491 12.73 -13.05 1.84
C CYS A 491 12.19 -14.40 2.34
N ILE A 492 11.52 -14.39 3.50
CA ILE A 492 11.18 -15.60 4.25
C ILE A 492 10.30 -16.61 3.50
N ASN A 493 9.48 -16.16 2.54
CA ASN A 493 8.63 -17.00 1.71
C ASN A 493 9.23 -17.36 0.34
N LEU A 494 10.47 -16.96 0.05
CA LEU A 494 11.11 -17.29 -1.21
C LEU A 494 11.43 -18.79 -1.24
N GLU A 495 10.78 -19.54 -2.12
CA GLU A 495 10.90 -21.00 -2.19
C GLU A 495 11.94 -21.45 -3.21
N ASN A 496 12.01 -20.77 -4.36
CA ASN A 496 12.81 -21.19 -5.50
C ASN A 496 13.48 -19.99 -6.19
N VAL A 497 14.78 -20.14 -6.46
CA VAL A 497 15.55 -19.21 -7.30
C VAL A 497 16.41 -20.02 -8.28
N THR A 498 16.38 -19.66 -9.56
CA THR A 498 17.13 -20.36 -10.62
C THR A 498 17.97 -19.39 -11.44
N ASN A 499 18.99 -19.93 -12.12
CA ASN A 499 19.90 -19.21 -13.01
C ASN A 499 20.80 -18.17 -12.31
N MET A 500 21.38 -18.54 -11.17
CA MET A 500 22.34 -17.68 -10.46
C MET A 500 23.75 -17.86 -11.03
N THR A 501 24.43 -16.75 -11.36
CA THR A 501 25.83 -16.72 -11.80
C THR A 501 26.77 -16.89 -10.63
N ASP A 502 26.91 -15.89 -9.76
CA ASP A 502 27.58 -16.03 -8.47
C ASP A 502 26.55 -15.94 -7.35
N ILE A 503 26.91 -16.39 -6.14
CA ILE A 503 26.09 -16.17 -4.94
C ILE A 503 26.79 -15.13 -4.05
N PRO A 504 26.31 -13.88 -4.01
CA PRO A 504 26.91 -12.80 -3.22
C PRO A 504 26.82 -13.03 -1.71
N ASN A 505 27.50 -12.19 -0.93
CA ASN A 505 27.44 -12.26 0.53
C ASN A 505 26.00 -11.99 1.01
N GLU A 506 25.55 -12.78 1.99
CA GLU A 506 24.26 -12.63 2.67
C GLU A 506 23.03 -12.59 1.74
N CYS A 507 23.20 -12.97 0.47
CA CYS A 507 22.19 -12.77 -0.58
C CYS A 507 20.83 -13.39 -0.23
N PHE A 508 20.83 -14.58 0.36
CA PHE A 508 19.63 -15.31 0.80
C PHE A 508 19.63 -15.57 2.32
N SER A 509 20.39 -14.80 3.11
CA SER A 509 20.37 -14.95 4.56
C SER A 509 18.95 -14.74 5.09
N GLY A 510 18.46 -15.66 5.93
CA GLY A 510 17.10 -15.61 6.49
C GLY A 510 15.99 -16.08 5.54
N CYS A 511 16.28 -16.58 4.33
CA CYS A 511 15.27 -17.12 3.41
C CYS A 511 14.77 -18.50 3.88
N THR A 512 13.94 -18.52 4.93
CA THR A 512 13.61 -19.75 5.66
C THR A 512 12.88 -20.81 4.85
N LYS A 513 12.16 -20.45 3.77
CA LYS A 513 11.46 -21.39 2.87
C LYS A 513 12.24 -21.78 1.61
N LEU A 514 13.43 -21.24 1.41
CA LEU A 514 14.23 -21.53 0.21
C LEU A 514 14.62 -23.00 0.21
N SER A 515 14.02 -23.79 -0.68
CA SER A 515 14.24 -25.23 -0.79
C SER A 515 15.07 -25.60 -2.02
N THR A 516 15.00 -24.76 -3.07
CA THR A 516 15.68 -25.02 -4.34
C THR A 516 16.50 -23.79 -4.77
N ILE A 517 17.78 -24.02 -5.07
CA ILE A 517 18.67 -23.02 -5.65
C ILE A 517 19.34 -23.57 -6.91
N GLY A 518 19.18 -22.88 -8.03
CA GLY A 518 19.83 -23.22 -9.30
C GLY A 518 21.07 -22.34 -9.53
N ILE A 519 22.25 -22.87 -9.25
CA ILE A 519 23.54 -22.23 -9.53
C ILE A 519 24.03 -22.71 -10.91
N MET A 520 24.38 -21.78 -11.80
CA MET A 520 24.79 -22.09 -13.17
C MET A 520 26.26 -22.49 -13.26
N GLU A 521 26.60 -23.27 -14.28
CA GLU A 521 27.99 -23.46 -14.68
C GLU A 521 28.55 -22.10 -15.14
N GLY A 522 29.74 -21.75 -14.66
CA GLY A 522 30.33 -20.41 -14.77
C GLY A 522 30.34 -19.64 -13.45
N ALA A 523 29.58 -20.09 -12.45
CA ALA A 523 29.69 -19.59 -11.07
C ALA A 523 31.09 -19.74 -10.51
N THR A 524 31.64 -18.66 -9.96
CA THR A 524 33.01 -18.63 -9.43
C THR A 524 33.03 -18.67 -7.90
N TYR A 525 32.01 -18.17 -7.22
CA TYR A 525 31.98 -18.21 -5.75
C TYR A 525 30.60 -18.32 -5.10
N ILE A 526 30.62 -18.83 -3.85
CA ILE A 526 29.54 -18.75 -2.88
C ILE A 526 30.01 -17.88 -1.70
N GLY A 527 29.29 -16.77 -1.50
CA GLY A 527 29.63 -15.69 -0.59
C GLY A 527 29.45 -16.01 0.89
N VAL A 528 29.99 -15.13 1.73
CA VAL A 528 29.90 -15.22 3.19
C VAL A 528 28.44 -15.17 3.61
N ARG A 529 28.00 -16.09 4.47
CA ARG A 529 26.61 -16.15 5.02
C ARG A 529 25.51 -16.15 3.95
N SER A 530 25.82 -16.54 2.72
CA SER A 530 24.92 -16.45 1.57
C SER A 530 23.59 -17.19 1.76
N PHE A 531 23.60 -18.31 2.48
CA PHE A 531 22.44 -19.12 2.85
C PHE A 531 22.27 -19.25 4.36
N GLU A 532 22.76 -18.30 5.15
CA GLU A 532 22.58 -18.32 6.61
C GLU A 532 21.10 -18.47 6.98
N ASN A 533 20.77 -19.44 7.85
CA ASN A 533 19.40 -19.74 8.28
C ASN A 533 18.42 -20.11 7.15
N CYS A 534 18.89 -20.63 6.00
CA CYS A 534 18.05 -21.25 4.98
C CYS A 534 17.57 -22.65 5.43
N ILE A 535 16.70 -22.68 6.43
CA ILE A 535 16.31 -23.90 7.14
C ILE A 535 15.53 -24.91 6.28
N SER A 536 14.98 -24.53 5.12
CA SER A 536 14.26 -25.45 4.23
C SER A 536 15.12 -26.05 3.12
N LEU A 537 16.37 -25.62 2.99
CA LEU A 537 17.28 -26.11 1.96
C LEU A 537 17.68 -27.55 2.29
N GLU A 538 17.26 -28.52 1.47
CA GLU A 538 17.54 -29.94 1.73
C GLU A 538 18.78 -30.46 1.00
N ASN A 539 19.03 -30.00 -0.22
CA ASN A 539 20.15 -30.47 -1.04
C ASN A 539 20.68 -29.30 -1.87
N ILE A 540 21.98 -29.29 -2.12
CA ILE A 540 22.60 -28.31 -3.01
C ILE A 540 23.60 -28.98 -3.95
N ILE A 541 23.57 -28.58 -5.21
CA ILE A 541 24.54 -28.97 -6.22
C ILE A 541 25.49 -27.79 -6.42
N ILE A 542 26.78 -28.04 -6.24
CA ILE A 542 27.86 -27.09 -6.47
C ILE A 542 28.43 -27.33 -7.88
N PRO A 543 28.27 -26.38 -8.82
CA PRO A 543 28.79 -26.50 -10.19
C PRO A 543 30.31 -26.70 -10.24
N SER A 544 30.82 -27.27 -11.34
CA SER A 544 32.26 -27.57 -11.45
C SER A 544 33.13 -26.31 -11.50
N SER A 545 32.57 -25.18 -11.92
CA SER A 545 33.25 -23.89 -12.01
C SER A 545 33.53 -23.20 -10.67
N VAL A 546 32.84 -23.57 -9.58
CA VAL A 546 32.96 -22.85 -8.30
C VAL A 546 34.38 -22.96 -7.74
N GLU A 547 35.04 -21.81 -7.58
CA GLU A 547 36.40 -21.71 -7.08
C GLU A 547 36.46 -21.47 -5.56
N LYS A 548 35.43 -20.83 -4.99
CA LYS A 548 35.43 -20.41 -3.59
C LYS A 548 34.09 -20.66 -2.89
N ILE A 549 34.13 -21.33 -1.73
CA ILE A 549 33.02 -21.40 -0.77
C ILE A 549 33.44 -20.70 0.52
N SER A 550 32.80 -19.57 0.80
CA SER A 550 33.21 -18.64 1.86
C SER A 550 32.74 -19.06 3.26
N GLU A 551 33.23 -18.35 4.28
CA GLU A 551 32.89 -18.60 5.68
C GLU A 551 31.38 -18.51 5.94
N TYR A 552 30.84 -19.46 6.72
CA TYR A 552 29.44 -19.52 7.11
C TYR A 552 28.41 -19.55 5.96
N ALA A 553 28.82 -19.91 4.73
CA ALA A 553 27.93 -19.92 3.57
C ALA A 553 26.58 -20.63 3.82
N PHE A 554 26.58 -21.74 4.55
CA PHE A 554 25.41 -22.56 4.89
C PHE A 554 25.15 -22.61 6.41
N ILE A 555 25.55 -21.59 7.17
CA ILE A 555 25.39 -21.64 8.62
C ILE A 555 23.92 -21.82 9.02
N ASN A 556 23.65 -22.76 9.92
CA ASN A 556 22.30 -23.12 10.41
C ASN A 556 21.31 -23.55 9.29
N CYS A 557 21.80 -24.11 8.18
CA CYS A 557 20.96 -24.83 7.21
C CYS A 557 20.53 -26.19 7.79
N ASN A 558 19.66 -26.18 8.79
CA ASN A 558 19.40 -27.33 9.66
C ASN A 558 18.82 -28.56 8.93
N ASN A 559 18.13 -28.39 7.80
CA ASN A 559 17.59 -29.49 6.99
C ASN A 559 18.47 -29.90 5.81
N LEU A 560 19.64 -29.29 5.64
CA LEU A 560 20.56 -29.64 4.54
C LEU A 560 21.08 -31.07 4.76
N LYS A 561 20.68 -32.00 3.88
CA LYS A 561 20.99 -33.43 3.94
C LYS A 561 22.23 -33.78 3.12
N SER A 562 22.44 -33.11 1.99
CA SER A 562 23.58 -33.39 1.11
C SER A 562 24.13 -32.15 0.37
N ILE A 563 25.44 -32.17 0.12
CA ILE A 563 26.15 -31.24 -0.78
C ILE A 563 26.83 -32.07 -1.87
N THR A 564 26.44 -31.84 -3.12
CA THR A 564 26.96 -32.58 -4.28
C THR A 564 27.89 -31.70 -5.10
N PHE A 565 29.14 -32.12 -5.20
CA PHE A 565 30.15 -31.62 -6.14
C PHE A 565 30.27 -32.56 -7.34
N SER A 566 30.69 -32.00 -8.48
CA SER A 566 31.24 -32.79 -9.60
C SER A 566 32.52 -33.52 -9.17
N GLU A 567 32.75 -34.72 -9.73
CA GLU A 567 33.94 -35.56 -9.44
C GLU A 567 35.25 -34.79 -9.61
N THR A 568 35.30 -33.90 -10.61
CA THR A 568 36.34 -32.90 -10.80
C THR A 568 35.75 -31.49 -10.79
N ASN A 569 36.42 -30.54 -10.14
CA ASN A 569 35.93 -29.15 -10.00
C ASN A 569 37.08 -28.13 -9.81
N SER A 570 36.76 -26.84 -9.85
CA SER A 570 37.72 -25.73 -9.79
C SER A 570 38.02 -25.22 -8.37
N LEU A 571 37.55 -25.89 -7.32
CA LEU A 571 37.62 -25.40 -5.95
C LEU A 571 39.07 -25.11 -5.51
N SER A 572 39.34 -23.88 -5.09
CA SER A 572 40.65 -23.39 -4.65
C SER A 572 40.63 -22.84 -3.21
N ASN A 573 39.44 -22.62 -2.66
CA ASN A 573 39.22 -22.17 -1.30
C ASN A 573 37.87 -22.69 -0.77
N ILE A 574 37.89 -23.39 0.37
CA ILE A 574 36.68 -23.74 1.14
C ILE A 574 36.94 -23.47 2.61
N SER A 575 36.05 -22.70 3.23
CA SER A 575 36.08 -22.52 4.68
C SER A 575 35.46 -23.73 5.37
N ILE A 576 36.13 -24.29 6.39
CA ILE A 576 35.60 -25.40 7.20
C ILE A 576 34.33 -24.97 7.95
N ASN A 577 34.23 -23.69 8.30
CA ASN A 577 33.06 -23.10 8.96
C ASN A 577 31.88 -22.87 8.00
N SER A 578 32.04 -23.10 6.69
CA SER A 578 30.98 -22.89 5.68
C SER A 578 29.73 -23.71 5.94
N ILE A 579 29.85 -24.85 6.63
CA ILE A 579 28.76 -25.82 6.91
C ILE A 579 28.48 -25.96 8.41
N SER A 580 28.82 -24.94 9.20
CA SER A 580 28.55 -24.92 10.64
C SER A 580 27.04 -24.97 10.93
N GLY A 581 26.61 -25.75 11.92
CA GLY A 581 25.19 -25.85 12.28
C GLY A 581 24.31 -26.63 11.29
N CYS A 582 24.87 -27.26 10.25
CA CYS A 582 24.12 -28.15 9.35
C CYS A 582 23.85 -29.52 10.02
N GLU A 583 22.95 -29.56 11.01
CA GLU A 583 22.71 -30.76 11.84
C GLU A 583 22.20 -31.98 11.08
N SER A 584 21.50 -31.80 9.96
CA SER A 584 20.99 -32.91 9.12
C SER A 584 21.96 -33.38 8.04
N LEU A 585 23.15 -32.77 7.91
CA LEU A 585 24.07 -33.05 6.81
C LEU A 585 24.71 -34.42 6.98
N LYS A 586 24.40 -35.34 6.06
CA LYS A 586 24.85 -36.74 6.09
C LYS A 586 25.77 -37.11 4.94
N ASN A 587 25.79 -36.30 3.88
CA ASN A 587 26.59 -36.59 2.70
C ASN A 587 27.27 -35.36 2.11
N ILE A 588 28.57 -35.49 1.83
CA ILE A 588 29.32 -34.62 0.93
C ILE A 588 29.90 -35.53 -0.15
N SER A 589 29.59 -35.31 -1.42
CA SER A 589 30.03 -36.20 -2.49
C SER A 589 31.56 -36.21 -2.61
N ASN A 590 32.08 -37.33 -3.13
CA ASN A 590 33.51 -37.45 -3.41
C ASN A 590 33.90 -36.51 -4.57
N PHE A 591 35.03 -35.84 -4.44
CA PHE A 591 35.56 -34.96 -5.50
C PHE A 591 37.06 -34.80 -5.41
N VAL A 592 37.68 -34.33 -6.49
CA VAL A 592 39.06 -33.84 -6.54
C VAL A 592 39.10 -32.50 -7.27
N SER A 593 39.64 -31.47 -6.65
CA SER A 593 39.85 -30.18 -7.32
C SER A 593 40.93 -30.28 -8.42
N ASN A 594 40.79 -29.56 -9.52
CA ASN A 594 41.70 -29.55 -10.67
C ASN A 594 43.11 -29.04 -10.29
N ASN A 595 43.19 -28.11 -9.34
CA ASN A 595 44.45 -27.63 -8.78
C ASN A 595 45.04 -28.61 -7.73
N HIS A 596 44.39 -29.76 -7.51
CA HIS A 596 44.74 -30.80 -6.53
C HIS A 596 44.81 -30.30 -5.07
N LYS A 597 44.28 -29.11 -4.78
CA LYS A 597 44.35 -28.47 -3.45
C LYS A 597 43.36 -29.05 -2.46
N TYR A 598 42.20 -29.51 -2.93
CA TYR A 598 41.18 -30.16 -2.12
C TYR A 598 40.71 -31.46 -2.75
N LYS A 599 40.33 -32.42 -1.89
CA LYS A 599 39.55 -33.59 -2.30
C LYS A 599 38.64 -34.04 -1.17
N CYS A 600 37.49 -34.62 -1.53
CA CYS A 600 36.60 -35.27 -0.59
C CYS A 600 36.58 -36.78 -0.87
N ILE A 601 36.74 -37.58 0.19
CA ILE A 601 36.61 -39.04 0.16
C ILE A 601 35.83 -39.44 1.40
N ASP A 602 34.73 -40.15 1.22
CA ASP A 602 33.89 -40.69 2.31
C ASP A 602 33.58 -39.61 3.35
N ASN A 603 32.95 -38.52 2.87
CA ASN A 603 32.54 -37.36 3.66
C ASN A 603 33.69 -36.63 4.39
N THR A 604 34.93 -36.89 4.00
CA THR A 604 36.15 -36.35 4.60
C THR A 604 36.86 -35.46 3.61
N ILE A 605 37.04 -34.19 3.97
CA ILE A 605 37.74 -33.19 3.17
C ILE A 605 39.21 -33.15 3.57
N TYR A 606 40.06 -33.29 2.55
CA TYR A 606 41.50 -33.18 2.66
C TYR A 606 41.99 -31.92 1.94
N TYR A 607 43.00 -31.28 2.51
CA TYR A 607 43.76 -30.18 1.94
C TYR A 607 45.14 -30.67 1.52
N GLN A 608 45.59 -30.34 0.32
CA GLN A 608 46.94 -30.66 -0.14
C GLN A 608 47.91 -29.57 0.30
N ASN A 609 48.87 -29.94 1.15
CA ASN A 609 49.97 -29.10 1.61
C ASN A 609 51.28 -29.67 1.01
N ASP A 610 51.83 -28.97 0.02
CA ASP A 610 52.91 -29.46 -0.85
C ASP A 610 52.59 -30.84 -1.48
N THR A 611 53.36 -31.89 -1.15
CA THR A 611 53.18 -33.25 -1.66
C THR A 611 52.33 -34.14 -0.74
N LYS A 612 51.86 -33.60 0.38
CA LYS A 612 51.14 -34.34 1.41
C LYS A 612 49.70 -33.84 1.58
N LEU A 613 48.86 -34.68 2.18
CA LEU A 613 47.45 -34.40 2.41
C LEU A 613 47.21 -34.19 3.90
N ASP A 614 46.57 -33.10 4.27
CA ASP A 614 46.09 -32.81 5.61
C ASP A 614 44.59 -33.06 5.66
N LEU A 615 44.12 -33.83 6.64
CA LEU A 615 42.70 -34.05 6.88
C LEU A 615 42.18 -32.84 7.65
N ILE A 616 41.34 -32.03 7.03
CA ILE A 616 40.88 -30.76 7.61
C ILE A 616 39.47 -30.83 8.18
N TYR A 617 38.62 -31.71 7.64
CA TYR A 617 37.23 -31.84 8.10
C TYR A 617 36.66 -33.22 7.79
N HIS A 618 35.93 -33.78 8.74
CA HIS A 618 35.05 -34.93 8.56
C HIS A 618 33.64 -34.59 9.04
N LEU A 619 32.65 -34.98 8.25
CA LEU A 619 31.26 -34.68 8.53
C LEU A 619 30.76 -35.33 9.84
N SER A 620 30.22 -34.52 10.76
CA SER A 620 29.84 -34.97 12.11
C SER A 620 28.75 -36.05 12.12
N HIS A 621 27.78 -35.96 11.21
CA HIS A 621 26.69 -36.92 11.05
C HIS A 621 26.87 -37.84 9.84
N SER A 622 28.11 -38.06 9.39
CA SER A 622 28.41 -39.02 8.33
C SER A 622 27.77 -40.39 8.58
N ILE A 623 27.39 -41.09 7.51
CA ILE A 623 26.94 -42.49 7.59
C ILE A 623 28.10 -43.47 7.84
N ASP A 624 29.35 -43.01 7.72
CA ASP A 624 30.54 -43.84 7.87
C ASP A 624 30.77 -44.23 9.34
N ASP A 625 30.77 -45.53 9.64
CA ASP A 625 31.09 -46.08 10.96
C ASP A 625 32.53 -46.61 11.06
N VAL A 626 33.18 -46.83 9.92
CA VAL A 626 34.58 -47.27 9.77
C VAL A 626 35.30 -46.39 8.75
N LEU A 627 36.43 -45.80 9.14
CA LEU A 627 37.25 -44.97 8.26
C LEU A 627 38.70 -45.46 8.23
N VAL A 628 39.28 -45.52 7.03
CA VAL A 628 40.71 -45.74 6.82
C VAL A 628 41.34 -44.41 6.43
N ILE A 629 42.14 -43.85 7.33
CA ILE A 629 42.74 -42.52 7.15
C ILE A 629 44.12 -42.66 6.50
N LYS A 630 44.31 -41.88 5.43
CA LYS A 630 45.57 -41.75 4.69
C LYS A 630 45.86 -40.27 4.43
N CYS A 631 46.43 -39.61 5.43
CA CYS A 631 46.87 -38.20 5.42
C CYS A 631 48.20 -38.08 6.20
N ASP A 632 48.86 -36.93 6.15
CA ASP A 632 50.04 -36.59 6.96
C ASP A 632 49.63 -36.00 8.31
N VAL A 633 48.76 -34.98 8.29
CA VAL A 633 48.24 -34.32 9.49
C VAL A 633 46.74 -34.56 9.62
N ILE A 634 46.28 -34.84 10.84
CA ILE A 634 44.86 -34.70 11.20
C ILE A 634 44.73 -33.37 11.94
N CYS A 635 44.09 -32.39 11.32
CA CYS A 635 44.05 -31.03 11.83
C CYS A 635 43.12 -30.89 13.04
N GLN A 636 43.23 -29.74 13.71
CA GLN A 636 42.39 -29.38 14.85
C GLN A 636 40.90 -29.35 14.44
N TYR A 637 40.03 -29.92 15.29
CA TYR A 637 38.59 -30.04 15.09
C TYR A 637 38.13 -30.77 13.83
N SER A 638 39.01 -31.52 13.15
CA SER A 638 38.60 -32.22 11.93
C SER A 638 37.53 -33.27 12.17
N PHE A 639 37.53 -33.96 13.31
CA PHE A 639 36.44 -34.82 13.78
C PHE A 639 35.78 -34.17 14.99
N ASN A 640 34.85 -33.24 14.73
CA ASN A 640 34.13 -32.53 15.78
C ASN A 640 32.69 -33.06 15.88
N HIS A 641 32.35 -33.66 17.03
CA HIS A 641 31.06 -34.34 17.27
C HIS A 641 30.75 -35.46 16.26
N SER A 642 31.78 -36.09 15.67
CA SER A 642 31.66 -37.20 14.72
C SER A 642 31.23 -38.50 15.42
N ASN A 643 29.96 -38.53 15.83
CA ASN A 643 29.42 -39.54 16.74
C ASN A 643 28.93 -40.81 16.03
N ASN A 644 28.93 -40.88 14.71
CA ASN A 644 28.61 -42.13 14.00
C ASN A 644 29.84 -43.03 13.81
N ILE A 645 31.05 -42.46 13.85
CA ILE A 645 32.29 -43.21 13.65
C ILE A 645 32.56 -44.10 14.87
N VAL A 646 32.76 -45.39 14.61
CA VAL A 646 33.07 -46.40 15.62
C VAL A 646 34.54 -46.82 15.55
N ASN A 647 35.10 -46.91 14.35
CA ASN A 647 36.45 -47.40 14.12
C ASN A 647 37.23 -46.49 13.16
N ILE A 648 38.44 -46.11 13.57
CA ILE A 648 39.38 -45.36 12.73
C ILE A 648 40.66 -46.17 12.60
N SER A 649 41.07 -46.43 11.36
CA SER A 649 42.34 -47.09 11.06
C SER A 649 43.30 -46.09 10.40
N LEU A 650 44.35 -45.69 11.11
CA LEU A 650 45.45 -44.89 10.59
C LEU A 650 46.40 -45.79 9.78
N SER A 651 46.67 -45.45 8.52
CA SER A 651 47.54 -46.25 7.66
C SER A 651 49.01 -46.15 8.10
N SER A 652 49.74 -47.27 8.09
CA SER A 652 51.05 -47.47 8.76
C SER A 652 52.23 -46.60 8.25
N GLU A 653 52.03 -45.79 7.23
CA GLU A 653 53.07 -44.93 6.61
C GLU A 653 52.54 -43.54 6.24
N SER A 654 51.41 -43.12 6.81
CA SER A 654 50.74 -41.87 6.40
C SER A 654 50.78 -40.80 7.47
N VAL A 655 50.03 -41.00 8.56
CA VAL A 655 49.80 -39.97 9.56
C VAL A 655 51.05 -39.78 10.40
N SER A 656 51.57 -38.57 10.40
CA SER A 656 52.71 -38.13 11.21
C SER A 656 52.28 -37.29 12.41
N HIS A 657 51.21 -36.50 12.28
CA HIS A 657 50.75 -35.56 13.31
C HIS A 657 49.24 -35.64 13.54
N ILE A 658 48.84 -35.62 14.82
CA ILE A 658 47.46 -35.43 15.26
C ILE A 658 47.42 -34.18 16.14
N GLU A 659 46.66 -33.17 15.72
CA GLU A 659 46.58 -31.87 16.38
C GLU A 659 45.66 -31.88 17.63
N SER A 660 45.64 -30.76 18.35
CA SER A 660 44.82 -30.63 19.56
C SER A 660 43.35 -30.60 19.17
N TYR A 661 42.48 -31.30 19.91
CA TYR A 661 41.06 -31.40 19.62
C TYR A 661 40.70 -31.96 18.22
N SER A 662 41.61 -32.68 17.54
CA SER A 662 41.31 -33.33 16.26
C SER A 662 40.11 -34.26 16.35
N PHE A 663 39.98 -35.01 17.45
CA PHE A 663 38.81 -35.81 17.83
C PHE A 663 38.14 -35.17 19.04
N ASN A 664 37.24 -34.24 18.78
CA ASN A 664 36.51 -33.51 19.81
C ASN A 664 35.09 -34.05 19.96
N ASP A 665 34.75 -34.51 21.16
CA ASP A 665 33.42 -35.05 21.51
C ASP A 665 32.96 -36.22 20.60
N CYS A 666 33.89 -37.06 20.14
CA CYS A 666 33.59 -38.30 19.39
C CYS A 666 33.20 -39.43 20.36
N LYS A 667 31.97 -39.37 20.88
CA LYS A 667 31.48 -40.24 21.96
C LYS A 667 31.43 -41.72 21.59
N ASN A 668 31.31 -42.07 20.32
CA ASN A 668 31.16 -43.46 19.87
C ASN A 668 32.44 -44.07 19.27
N LEU A 669 33.53 -43.31 19.17
CA LEU A 669 34.81 -43.81 18.72
C LEU A 669 35.32 -44.88 19.70
N LYS A 670 35.39 -46.13 19.27
CA LYS A 670 35.79 -47.29 20.10
C LYS A 670 37.22 -47.74 19.82
N TYR A 671 37.62 -47.72 18.56
CA TYR A 671 38.88 -48.30 18.12
C TYR A 671 39.68 -47.30 17.29
N ILE A 672 40.96 -47.18 17.62
CA ILE A 672 41.96 -46.45 16.85
C ILE A 672 43.34 -47.08 17.06
N ASN A 673 44.16 -47.11 16.01
CA ASN A 673 45.55 -47.55 16.07
C ASN A 673 46.52 -46.35 15.96
N PHE A 674 47.69 -46.50 16.57
CA PHE A 674 48.81 -45.56 16.51
C PHE A 674 50.04 -46.28 15.92
N PRO A 675 50.17 -46.30 14.58
CA PRO A 675 51.34 -46.89 13.92
C PRO A 675 52.62 -46.09 14.18
N LEU A 676 53.78 -46.65 13.87
CA LEU A 676 55.09 -46.01 14.05
C LEU A 676 55.21 -44.68 13.30
N SER A 677 54.44 -44.48 12.22
CA SER A 677 54.44 -43.22 11.47
C SER A 677 53.91 -42.04 12.28
N VAL A 678 53.03 -42.26 13.28
CA VAL A 678 52.44 -41.18 14.08
C VAL A 678 53.48 -40.69 15.08
N GLU A 679 54.17 -39.61 14.75
CA GLU A 679 55.26 -39.05 15.54
C GLU A 679 54.75 -38.16 16.68
N ILE A 680 53.71 -37.35 16.42
CA ILE A 680 53.17 -36.38 17.37
C ILE A 680 51.66 -36.57 17.54
N VAL A 681 51.21 -36.61 18.80
CA VAL A 681 49.80 -36.56 19.18
C VAL A 681 49.63 -35.47 20.23
N SER A 682 48.99 -34.38 19.85
CA SER A 682 48.90 -33.17 20.68
C SER A 682 48.01 -33.37 21.90
N THR A 683 48.20 -32.52 22.91
CA THR A 683 47.38 -32.51 24.13
C THR A 683 45.90 -32.33 23.78
N PHE A 684 45.02 -33.08 24.44
CA PHE A 684 43.57 -33.08 24.17
C PHE A 684 43.16 -33.44 22.73
N ALA A 685 43.99 -34.11 21.94
CA ALA A 685 43.58 -34.61 20.62
C ALA A 685 42.31 -35.48 20.64
N PHE A 686 42.07 -36.23 21.73
CA PHE A 686 40.90 -37.08 21.97
C PHE A 686 40.02 -36.54 23.10
N HIS A 687 39.66 -35.26 23.04
CA HIS A 687 38.81 -34.63 24.04
C HIS A 687 37.40 -35.25 24.07
N GLU A 688 36.90 -35.57 25.28
CA GLU A 688 35.58 -36.20 25.51
C GLU A 688 35.32 -37.53 24.76
N CYS A 689 36.36 -38.20 24.24
CA CYS A 689 36.27 -39.49 23.54
C CYS A 689 36.17 -40.70 24.51
N LYS A 690 35.07 -40.79 25.24
CA LYS A 690 34.91 -41.73 26.39
C LYS A 690 34.79 -43.21 26.02
N SER A 691 34.44 -43.54 24.77
CA SER A 691 34.18 -44.94 24.35
C SER A 691 35.40 -45.72 23.88
N ILE A 692 36.57 -45.07 23.78
CA ILE A 692 37.80 -45.74 23.34
C ILE A 692 38.10 -46.92 24.28
N ARG A 693 38.34 -48.09 23.69
CA ARG A 693 38.48 -49.35 24.44
C ARG A 693 39.42 -50.31 23.72
N CYS A 694 39.70 -51.45 24.35
CA CYS A 694 40.53 -52.47 23.70
C CYS A 694 39.80 -53.13 22.51
N PRO A 695 40.54 -53.49 21.43
CA PRO A 695 41.99 -53.35 21.28
C PRO A 695 42.43 -51.91 20.97
N LEU A 696 43.47 -51.45 21.67
CA LEU A 696 44.17 -50.20 21.41
C LEU A 696 45.59 -50.56 20.96
N VAL A 697 45.88 -50.39 19.68
CA VAL A 697 47.18 -50.77 19.09
C VAL A 697 48.08 -49.54 19.07
N ILE A 698 49.21 -49.60 19.77
CA ILE A 698 50.24 -48.54 19.79
C ILE A 698 51.57 -49.21 19.46
N GLU A 699 52.21 -48.85 18.35
CA GLU A 699 53.45 -49.50 17.92
C GLU A 699 54.69 -48.94 18.65
N ASN A 700 54.76 -47.61 18.86
CA ASN A 700 55.85 -46.99 19.61
C ASN A 700 55.67 -47.18 21.13
N LYS A 701 56.58 -47.96 21.74
CA LYS A 701 56.55 -48.28 23.18
C LYS A 701 57.46 -47.41 24.05
N ALA A 702 58.06 -46.35 23.50
CA ALA A 702 58.90 -45.43 24.27
C ALA A 702 58.07 -44.72 25.37
N ILE A 703 58.67 -44.52 26.55
CA ILE A 703 57.97 -43.96 27.72
C ILE A 703 57.43 -42.55 27.43
N ASP A 704 58.23 -41.70 26.78
CA ASP A 704 57.83 -40.33 26.46
C ASP A 704 56.68 -40.30 25.44
N TYR A 705 56.68 -41.21 24.46
CA TYR A 705 55.57 -41.36 23.52
C TYR A 705 54.28 -41.81 24.21
N ILE A 706 54.37 -42.80 25.10
CA ILE A 706 53.21 -43.24 25.89
C ILE A 706 52.65 -42.11 26.77
N ARG A 707 53.51 -41.22 27.31
CA ARG A 707 53.06 -40.03 28.05
C ARG A 707 52.29 -39.07 27.13
N MET A 708 52.79 -38.82 25.93
CA MET A 708 52.09 -38.00 24.93
C MET A 708 50.71 -38.56 24.57
N ILE A 709 50.59 -39.87 24.39
CA ILE A 709 49.29 -40.53 24.15
C ILE A 709 48.32 -40.35 25.34
N ILE A 710 48.82 -40.28 26.58
CA ILE A 710 47.96 -40.01 27.74
C ILE A 710 47.51 -38.55 27.76
N GLU A 711 48.44 -37.62 27.51
CA GLU A 711 48.16 -36.17 27.47
C GLU A 711 47.19 -35.80 26.35
N SER A 712 47.12 -36.61 25.28
CA SER A 712 46.16 -36.44 24.21
C SER A 712 44.71 -36.75 24.61
N GLY A 713 44.48 -37.40 25.75
CA GLY A 713 43.15 -37.75 26.25
C GLY A 713 42.84 -39.24 26.28
N ILE A 714 43.74 -40.10 25.80
CA ILE A 714 43.57 -41.55 25.90
C ILE A 714 43.72 -41.99 27.38
N PRO A 715 42.73 -42.70 27.95
CA PRO A 715 42.77 -43.09 29.36
C PRO A 715 43.98 -43.99 29.72
N PRO A 716 44.78 -43.65 30.75
CA PRO A 716 45.94 -44.44 31.16
C PRO A 716 45.61 -45.91 31.50
N LYS A 717 44.39 -46.18 31.98
CA LYS A 717 43.91 -47.53 32.30
C LYS A 717 43.92 -48.45 31.07
N LEU A 718 43.68 -47.90 29.87
CA LEU A 718 43.64 -48.66 28.62
C LEU A 718 45.01 -49.22 28.24
N LEU A 719 46.09 -48.52 28.57
CA LEU A 719 47.46 -48.99 28.29
C LEU A 719 47.77 -50.31 29.02
N ILE A 720 47.16 -50.52 30.19
CA ILE A 720 47.30 -51.77 30.97
C ILE A 720 46.36 -52.84 30.42
N SER A 721 45.09 -52.51 30.24
CA SER A 721 44.07 -53.49 29.82
C SER A 721 44.32 -53.99 28.41
N CYS A 722 44.82 -53.15 27.51
CA CYS A 722 45.16 -53.53 26.14
C CYS A 722 46.58 -54.10 26.01
N ARG A 723 47.25 -54.40 27.14
CA ARG A 723 48.60 -55.00 27.20
C ARG A 723 49.65 -54.21 26.42
N VAL A 724 49.53 -52.88 26.36
CA VAL A 724 50.51 -52.00 25.68
C VAL A 724 51.83 -51.96 26.46
N VAL A 725 51.77 -52.07 27.79
CA VAL A 725 52.93 -52.10 28.70
C VAL A 725 53.00 -53.47 29.40
N HIS A 726 54.16 -54.14 29.35
CA HIS A 726 54.39 -55.48 29.91
C HIS A 726 55.28 -55.47 31.16
N GLY A 727 55.22 -56.53 31.99
CA GLY A 727 56.17 -56.82 33.09
C GLY A 727 55.70 -56.50 34.52
N THR A 728 56.47 -56.97 35.52
CA THR A 728 56.20 -56.86 36.98
C THR A 728 56.32 -55.45 37.57
N ASN A 729 56.73 -54.45 36.76
CA ASN A 729 56.91 -53.05 37.15
C ASN A 729 55.72 -52.13 36.79
N LYS A 730 54.51 -52.67 36.63
CA LYS A 730 53.28 -51.90 36.31
C LYS A 730 53.12 -50.63 37.14
N LEU A 731 53.34 -50.73 38.45
CA LEU A 731 53.22 -49.60 39.39
C LEU A 731 54.35 -48.57 39.28
N GLN A 732 55.57 -48.96 38.93
CA GLN A 732 56.70 -48.03 38.79
C GLN A 732 56.63 -47.24 37.48
N VAL A 733 56.21 -47.87 36.38
CA VAL A 733 56.02 -47.20 35.09
C VAL A 733 54.87 -46.19 35.18
N ILE A 734 53.73 -46.57 35.77
CA ILE A 734 52.62 -45.65 36.03
C ILE A 734 53.04 -44.48 36.93
N LYS A 735 53.81 -44.73 38.01
CA LYS A 735 54.34 -43.66 38.88
C LYS A 735 55.30 -42.71 38.14
N ARG A 736 56.13 -43.19 37.21
CA ARG A 736 57.02 -42.35 36.38
C ARG A 736 56.26 -41.55 35.31
N ILE A 737 55.13 -42.07 34.84
CA ILE A 737 54.23 -41.37 33.90
C ILE A 737 53.53 -40.19 34.59
N TYR A 738 53.08 -40.34 35.85
CA TYR A 738 52.38 -39.30 36.62
C TYR A 738 53.29 -38.21 37.23
N ASN A 739 54.60 -38.42 37.31
CA ASN A 739 55.53 -37.41 37.82
C ASN A 739 55.75 -36.31 36.77
N LYS A 740 55.19 -35.11 37.02
CA LYS A 740 55.46 -33.90 36.25
C LYS A 740 56.95 -33.54 36.31
N THR A 741 57.65 -33.65 35.19
CA THR A 741 58.86 -32.86 34.91
C THR A 741 58.58 -31.97 33.70
N GLN A 742 59.20 -30.79 33.68
CA GLN A 742 58.97 -29.72 32.70
C GLN A 742 58.88 -30.21 31.25
N GLY A 743 57.96 -29.58 30.51
CA GLY A 743 57.39 -30.05 29.25
C GLY A 743 58.39 -30.43 28.17
N ILE A 744 58.07 -31.55 27.52
CA ILE A 744 58.73 -32.04 26.30
C ILE A 744 58.54 -31.07 25.12
N PHE A 745 57.60 -30.13 25.23
CA PHE A 745 57.34 -29.04 24.27
C PHE A 745 58.61 -28.26 23.85
N TRP A 746 59.62 -28.14 24.72
CA TRP A 746 60.86 -27.41 24.42
C TRP A 746 61.95 -28.23 23.73
N ARG A 747 61.78 -29.55 23.55
CA ARG A 747 62.87 -30.41 23.04
C ARG A 747 62.87 -30.59 21.51
N TYR A 748 61.84 -30.13 20.82
CA TYR A 748 61.68 -30.31 19.36
C TYR A 748 61.57 -29.02 18.55
N LEU A 749 61.59 -27.84 19.18
CA LEU A 749 61.74 -26.53 18.49
C LEU A 749 63.16 -26.33 17.87
N SER A 750 63.98 -27.37 17.79
CA SER A 750 65.31 -27.37 17.14
C SER A 750 65.41 -28.32 15.95
N LYS A 751 64.30 -28.64 15.27
CA LYS A 751 64.30 -29.33 13.97
C LYS A 751 63.34 -28.67 13.01
#